data_AF-A0A285ZV67-F1
#
_entry.id   AF-A0A285ZV67-F1
#
_cell.length_a   1.000
_cell.length_b   1.000
_cell.length_c   1.000
_cell.angle_alpha   90.00
_cell.angle_beta   90.00
_cell.angle_gamma   90.00
#
_symmetry.space_group_name_H-M   'P 1'
#
loop_
_entity.id
_entity.type
_entity.pdbx_description
1 polymer ?
#
loop_
_entity_poly.entity_id
_entity_poly.type
_entity_poly.pdbx_seq_one_letter_code
_entity_poly.pdbx_strand_id
1 'polypeptide(L)'
;MHYTKLSVAGCAALMFGLIACSGEDGADGTNGTNGLNGTSCEVKSLKTGDGYKVLCGGDSVGVLLNGKTGATGKTGATGAQGKKGDTGKTGESCTVKQVTDGYDVYCGNDKVGQLRNGVAGESCTTEKATDGILVKCAGEDPVKISNGVSCEAKAYSKEGRDGLQVTCGDADPVYLWNGTKGDKGDDCTANEFTDKDTGKKGFKVSCAGEVVGTVWNGDDGENGVSCVSKDNEDGTVTVTCGDANPVTIYKAMCGEDSYDPEFKFCVLGKLYDKCDGKTFTVNREYCNDGVVATLCNEVEFDKKGNPTKIVGFRGTTKKEFCWNGIITKKCAGEEFGVNQYCGKTMDGKADSVWTYCDEDKMAQLQTAYNNIGIDLLASSSSTGGVSSSSAGFFGNLIGEKLVAYELGPVQEFYSTLEVLKESCTDDATVRCGLVVYDAKKEFCDERDETIYGYTIINNLKVMTENLAFVYKLPVVNTKKDDDGKIIEKSLEITNSRLAFEEDAFENFDAGEGKGRYYTWNSAMGVGDLRKDLSENGELKDQKLVSIDTVFGACPEGWRLPSQLELEDLKTMAAEAQEGFANLNDEQDPEKVINFNVQFLGYHDGTKVKELNKKAFFWSYDEIITGNDDKQAYGLVIKGADESDVTSNSKKFAFTIRCVQDTRN
;
A
#
# COMPACT_ATOMS: atom_id res chain seq x y z
N MET A 1 49.70 16.05 4.44
CA MET A 1 50.78 16.99 4.83
C MET A 1 50.15 18.20 5.48
N HIS A 2 50.58 18.50 6.71
CA HIS A 2 50.63 19.82 7.35
C HIS A 2 50.72 21.00 6.35
N TYR A 3 50.17 22.22 6.53
CA TYR A 3 49.92 23.01 7.75
C TYR A 3 49.24 24.36 7.34
N THR A 4 48.28 24.84 8.17
CA THR A 4 48.12 26.25 8.67
C THR A 4 47.83 27.49 7.78
N LYS A 5 46.79 28.24 8.24
CA LYS A 5 46.79 29.65 8.78
C LYS A 5 46.10 30.80 8.00
N LEU A 6 45.14 31.43 8.72
CA LEU A 6 44.84 32.87 8.96
C LEU A 6 44.36 33.84 7.84
N SER A 7 43.21 34.50 8.09
CA SER A 7 43.03 35.94 8.44
C SER A 7 41.51 36.24 8.55
N VAL A 8 40.90 36.64 9.67
CA VAL A 8 40.84 37.96 10.35
C VAL A 8 40.49 39.13 9.44
N ALA A 9 39.24 39.65 9.54
CA ALA A 9 38.92 41.03 9.97
C ALA A 9 37.55 41.50 9.41
N GLY A 10 36.68 42.00 10.30
CA GLY A 10 35.43 42.67 9.94
C GLY A 10 34.60 43.08 11.15
N CYS A 11 35.23 43.75 12.13
CA CYS A 11 34.50 44.44 13.21
C CYS A 11 34.02 45.80 12.72
N ALA A 12 32.72 46.07 12.87
CA ALA A 12 32.19 47.43 13.00
C ALA A 12 31.35 47.45 14.28
N ALA A 13 31.84 48.19 15.27
CA ALA A 13 31.19 48.44 16.54
C ALA A 13 30.35 49.73 16.45
N LEU A 14 29.16 49.72 17.04
CA LEU A 14 28.44 50.91 17.49
C LEU A 14 27.81 50.60 18.85
N MET A 15 28.21 51.42 19.83
CA MET A 15 27.87 51.35 21.25
C MET A 15 26.48 51.94 21.53
N PHE A 16 25.74 51.37 22.48
CA PHE A 16 24.98 52.11 23.50
C PHE A 16 24.56 51.18 24.67
N GLY A 17 24.91 51.57 25.90
CA GLY A 17 23.99 51.60 27.06
C GLY A 17 23.55 50.29 27.74
N LEU A 18 24.23 49.97 28.85
CA LEU A 18 23.67 49.47 30.12
C LEU A 18 22.19 49.05 30.15
N ILE A 19 21.93 47.74 30.22
CA ILE A 19 21.04 47.11 31.21
C ILE A 19 21.67 45.76 31.59
N ALA A 20 21.89 45.54 32.88
CA ALA A 20 22.18 44.23 33.43
C ALA A 20 20.91 43.37 33.30
N CYS A 21 20.90 42.41 32.39
CA CYS A 21 20.06 41.23 32.53
C CYS A 21 20.95 40.12 33.08
N SER A 22 20.64 39.67 34.29
CA SER A 22 20.87 38.28 34.68
C SER A 22 20.43 37.39 33.52
N GLY A 23 21.29 36.50 33.04
CA GLY A 23 20.83 35.41 32.18
C GLY A 23 19.73 34.70 32.95
N GLU A 24 18.52 34.68 32.39
CA GLU A 24 17.43 33.86 32.89
C GLU A 24 17.94 32.42 32.99
N ASP A 25 17.62 31.74 34.08
CA ASP A 25 17.76 30.29 34.13
C ASP A 25 17.07 29.75 32.87
N GLY A 26 17.80 28.96 32.07
CA GLY A 26 17.23 28.35 30.88
C GLY A 26 15.97 27.60 31.28
N ALA A 27 14.87 27.79 30.54
CA ALA A 27 13.60 27.14 30.83
C ALA A 27 13.84 25.65 31.12
N ASP A 28 13.29 25.16 32.25
CA ASP A 28 13.29 23.74 32.57
C ASP A 28 12.79 22.98 31.34
N GLY A 29 13.61 22.05 30.86
CA GLY A 29 13.22 21.17 29.76
C GLY A 29 11.90 20.50 30.13
N THR A 30 10.94 20.51 29.20
CA THR A 30 9.66 19.81 29.38
C THR A 30 9.92 18.38 29.89
N ASN A 31 9.18 17.97 30.93
CA ASN A 31 9.21 16.59 31.41
C ASN A 31 9.12 15.64 30.21
N GLY A 32 10.15 14.82 30.03
CA GLY A 32 10.10 13.73 29.07
C GLY A 32 8.88 12.88 29.37
N THR A 33 8.21 12.42 28.32
CA THR A 33 7.08 11.49 28.44
C THR A 33 7.52 10.27 29.25
N ASN A 34 6.66 9.84 30.18
CA ASN A 34 6.89 8.59 30.91
C ASN A 34 7.08 7.45 29.89
N GLY A 35 8.22 6.76 29.97
CA GLY A 35 8.46 5.54 29.23
C GLY A 35 7.46 4.44 29.62
N LEU A 36 7.26 3.47 28.71
CA LEU A 36 6.43 2.28 28.94
C LEU A 36 6.76 1.60 30.28
N ASN A 37 5.74 1.00 30.90
CA ASN A 37 5.84 0.24 32.15
C ASN A 37 7.04 -0.73 32.11
N GLY A 38 8.06 -0.45 32.92
CA GLY A 38 9.24 -1.30 33.06
C GLY A 38 9.00 -2.45 34.03
N THR A 39 9.57 -3.61 33.72
CA THR A 39 9.83 -4.71 34.68
C THR A 39 10.49 -4.18 35.95
N SER A 40 10.13 -4.76 37.10
CA SER A 40 10.63 -4.38 38.43
C SER A 40 12.13 -4.07 38.44
N CYS A 41 12.49 -2.88 38.92
CA CYS A 41 13.88 -2.48 39.05
C CYS A 41 14.43 -2.87 40.42
N GLU A 42 15.67 -3.35 40.46
CA GLU A 42 16.40 -3.61 41.69
C GLU A 42 17.61 -2.67 41.82
N VAL A 43 17.92 -2.27 43.04
CA VAL A 43 19.08 -1.43 43.36
C VAL A 43 20.13 -2.29 44.04
N LYS A 44 21.31 -2.42 43.42
CA LYS A 44 22.44 -3.19 43.96
C LYS A 44 23.62 -2.27 44.26
N SER A 45 24.21 -2.43 45.44
CA SER A 45 25.45 -1.74 45.82
C SER A 45 26.58 -2.13 44.86
N LEU A 46 27.39 -1.16 44.41
CA LEU A 46 28.60 -1.47 43.65
C LEU A 46 29.62 -2.19 44.55
N LYS A 47 30.36 -3.15 43.98
CA LYS A 47 31.38 -3.93 44.73
C LYS A 47 32.48 -3.06 45.36
N THR A 48 32.65 -1.85 44.85
CA THR A 48 33.63 -0.84 45.28
C THR A 48 33.12 0.04 46.44
N GLY A 49 31.82 -0.04 46.80
CA GLY A 49 31.22 0.71 47.92
C GLY A 49 31.02 2.21 47.69
N ASP A 50 31.34 2.71 46.49
CA ASP A 50 31.30 4.12 46.10
C ASP A 50 30.01 4.51 45.36
N GLY A 51 28.98 3.68 45.41
CA GLY A 51 27.70 3.96 44.76
C GLY A 51 26.76 2.76 44.65
N TYR A 52 25.63 2.99 43.98
CA TYR A 52 24.58 2.02 43.70
C TYR A 52 24.30 1.95 42.19
N LYS A 53 23.97 0.76 41.71
CA LYS A 53 23.57 0.49 40.33
C LYS A 53 22.09 0.13 40.29
N VAL A 54 21.35 0.75 39.39
CA VAL A 54 19.93 0.48 39.16
C VAL A 54 19.81 -0.43 37.95
N LEU A 55 19.22 -1.60 38.16
CA LEU A 55 18.98 -2.60 37.12
C LEU A 55 17.48 -2.71 36.89
N CYS A 56 17.02 -2.60 35.65
CA CYS A 56 15.62 -2.82 35.29
C CYS A 56 15.57 -3.92 34.23
N GLY A 57 14.81 -4.99 34.48
CA GLY A 57 14.73 -6.14 33.55
C GLY A 57 16.05 -6.90 33.33
N GLY A 58 17.03 -6.75 34.24
CA GLY A 58 18.37 -7.33 34.11
C GLY A 58 19.40 -6.38 33.47
N ASP A 59 18.96 -5.30 32.82
CA ASP A 59 19.82 -4.32 32.18
C ASP A 59 20.13 -3.12 33.08
N SER A 60 21.35 -2.59 32.94
CA SER A 60 21.82 -1.44 33.68
C SER A 60 21.29 -0.13 33.10
N VAL A 61 20.34 0.49 33.79
CA VAL A 61 19.74 1.76 33.34
C VAL A 61 20.36 3.00 33.99
N GLY A 62 21.12 2.84 35.08
CA GLY A 62 21.82 3.97 35.71
C GLY A 62 22.75 3.57 36.86
N VAL A 63 23.73 4.43 37.14
CA VAL A 63 24.65 4.27 38.26
C VAL A 63 24.66 5.57 39.07
N LEU A 64 24.31 5.50 40.35
CA LEU A 64 24.52 6.56 41.33
C LEU A 64 25.89 6.37 41.97
N LEU A 65 26.82 7.30 41.72
CA LEU A 65 28.12 7.32 42.39
C LEU A 65 28.14 8.40 43.48
N ASN A 66 28.88 8.15 44.55
CA ASN A 66 29.22 9.18 45.52
C ASN A 66 30.06 10.26 44.84
N GLY A 67 29.76 11.54 45.07
CA GLY A 67 30.47 12.65 44.42
C GLY A 67 31.97 12.64 44.71
N LYS A 68 32.82 12.68 43.67
CA LYS A 68 34.26 12.85 43.81
C LYS A 68 34.59 14.25 44.31
N THR A 69 35.56 14.35 45.22
CA THR A 69 36.18 15.61 45.64
C THR A 69 36.63 16.40 44.40
N GLY A 70 36.15 17.63 44.25
CA GLY A 70 36.60 18.53 43.18
C GLY A 70 38.10 18.81 43.29
N ALA A 71 38.82 18.72 42.17
CA ALA A 71 40.25 18.97 42.14
C ALA A 71 40.58 20.44 42.46
N THR A 72 41.60 20.65 43.31
CA THR A 72 42.14 21.97 43.64
C THR A 72 42.64 22.68 42.38
N GLY A 73 42.05 23.83 42.04
CA GLY A 73 42.54 24.69 40.97
C GLY A 73 43.93 25.27 41.32
N LYS A 74 44.85 25.27 40.35
CA LYS A 74 46.21 25.82 40.51
C LYS A 74 46.17 27.35 40.73
N THR A 75 46.98 27.84 41.67
CA THR A 75 47.19 29.26 41.98
C THR A 75 47.76 30.03 40.77
N GLY A 76 47.02 31.04 40.28
CA GLY A 76 47.51 32.06 39.36
C GLY A 76 47.98 33.32 40.11
N ALA A 77 48.93 34.06 39.52
CA ALA A 77 49.67 35.15 40.17
C ALA A 77 48.83 36.39 40.54
N THR A 78 49.30 37.06 41.60
CA THR A 78 48.75 38.18 42.37
C THR A 78 48.19 39.39 41.59
N GLY A 79 46.96 39.78 41.92
CA GLY A 79 46.36 41.10 41.67
C GLY A 79 45.13 41.36 42.55
N ALA A 80 45.17 42.45 43.33
CA ALA A 80 44.16 43.04 44.24
C ALA A 80 43.09 42.13 44.91
N GLN A 81 43.25 41.98 46.23
CA GLN A 81 42.43 41.22 47.17
C GLN A 81 40.93 41.64 47.19
N GLY A 82 40.07 40.81 46.60
CA GLY A 82 38.65 40.70 46.96
C GLY A 82 38.45 39.72 48.13
N LYS A 83 37.42 39.91 48.95
CA LYS A 83 37.14 39.04 50.11
C LYS A 83 37.08 37.57 49.69
N LYS A 84 37.83 36.74 50.41
CA LYS A 84 37.77 35.27 50.38
C LYS A 84 36.30 34.83 50.57
N GLY A 85 35.72 34.17 49.58
CA GLY A 85 34.47 33.42 49.74
C GLY A 85 34.74 32.15 50.55
N ASP A 86 33.87 31.86 51.52
CA ASP A 86 33.98 30.67 52.35
C ASP A 86 33.91 29.40 51.50
N THR A 87 34.74 28.43 51.85
CA THR A 87 34.68 27.08 51.31
C THR A 87 33.32 26.49 51.68
N GLY A 88 32.51 26.07 50.70
CA GLY A 88 31.25 25.38 50.94
C GLY A 88 31.49 24.15 51.83
N LYS A 89 30.72 24.03 52.91
CA LYS A 89 30.78 22.89 53.83
C LYS A 89 30.52 21.59 53.06
N THR A 90 31.23 20.54 53.43
CA THR A 90 30.94 19.15 53.06
C THR A 90 29.45 18.88 53.29
N GLY A 91 28.74 18.37 52.28
CA GLY A 91 27.33 17.99 52.45
C GLY A 91 27.21 16.89 53.49
N GLU A 92 26.52 17.16 54.59
CA GLU A 92 26.22 16.16 55.62
C GLU A 92 25.18 15.16 55.09
N SER A 93 25.38 13.88 55.41
CA SER A 93 24.46 12.81 55.00
C SER A 93 23.10 12.95 55.70
N CYS A 94 22.01 12.66 54.99
CA CYS A 94 20.67 12.69 55.56
C CYS A 94 20.29 11.35 56.19
N THR A 95 19.51 11.38 57.26
CA THR A 95 19.03 10.23 58.02
C THR A 95 17.52 10.33 58.26
N VAL A 96 16.85 9.19 58.37
CA VAL A 96 15.40 9.11 58.57
C VAL A 96 15.11 8.47 59.92
N LYS A 97 14.23 9.09 60.71
CA LYS A 97 13.85 8.61 62.04
C LYS A 97 12.33 8.36 62.10
N GLN A 98 11.94 7.17 62.51
CA GLN A 98 10.53 6.79 62.64
C GLN A 98 9.86 7.51 63.81
N VAL A 99 8.63 7.98 63.61
CA VAL A 99 7.74 8.57 64.62
C VAL A 99 6.38 7.86 64.61
N THR A 100 5.53 8.14 65.60
CA THR A 100 4.31 7.38 65.88
C THR A 100 3.30 7.33 64.73
N ASP A 101 3.31 8.33 63.83
CA ASP A 101 2.39 8.48 62.70
C ASP A 101 3.11 8.71 61.35
N GLY A 102 4.40 8.33 61.26
CA GLY A 102 5.18 8.42 60.03
C GLY A 102 6.69 8.56 60.25
N TYR A 103 7.37 9.40 59.48
CA TYR A 103 8.83 9.57 59.53
C TYR A 103 9.28 11.03 59.47
N ASP A 104 10.29 11.35 60.27
CA ASP A 104 11.01 12.61 60.23
C ASP A 104 12.30 12.43 59.41
N VAL A 105 12.59 13.36 58.50
CA VAL A 105 13.84 13.36 57.72
C VAL A 105 14.75 14.46 58.23
N TYR A 106 16.00 14.11 58.53
CA TYR A 106 17.03 15.01 59.01
C TYR A 106 18.19 15.05 58.03
N CYS A 107 18.72 16.23 57.75
CA CYS A 107 20.00 16.39 57.05
C CYS A 107 20.93 17.12 58.00
N GLY A 108 21.98 16.43 58.45
CA GLY A 108 22.72 16.89 59.62
C GLY A 108 21.86 16.82 60.88
N ASN A 109 21.87 17.88 61.69
CA ASN A 109 21.04 18.01 62.90
C ASN A 109 19.69 18.70 62.65
N ASP A 110 19.44 19.19 61.43
CA ASP A 110 18.24 19.94 61.10
C ASP A 110 17.16 19.02 60.54
N LYS A 111 15.95 19.13 61.09
CA LYS A 111 14.76 18.43 60.57
C LYS A 111 14.29 19.14 59.31
N VAL A 112 14.35 18.46 58.18
CA VAL A 112 14.05 19.03 56.86
C VAL A 112 12.70 18.56 56.30
N GLY A 113 12.08 17.52 56.87
CA GLY A 113 10.78 17.04 56.39
C GLY A 113 10.04 16.10 57.35
N GLN A 114 8.74 15.94 57.11
CA GLN A 114 7.84 15.03 57.81
C GLN A 114 6.96 14.30 56.79
N LEU A 115 6.91 12.97 56.88
CA LEU A 115 5.94 12.10 56.21
C LEU A 115 4.96 11.63 57.27
N ARG A 116 3.65 11.84 57.07
CA ARG A 116 2.59 11.34 57.98
C ARG A 116 1.53 10.56 57.22
N ASN A 117 0.91 9.59 57.86
CA ASN A 117 -0.24 8.85 57.31
C ASN A 117 -1.55 9.64 57.47
N GLY A 118 -2.39 9.67 56.43
CA GLY A 118 -3.73 10.30 56.46
C GLY A 118 -4.80 9.41 57.09
N VAL A 119 -5.87 10.02 57.65
CA VAL A 119 -6.98 9.31 58.32
C VAL A 119 -8.07 8.89 57.33
N ALA A 120 -8.58 7.67 57.47
CA ALA A 120 -9.57 7.04 56.58
C ALA A 120 -10.99 7.63 56.70
N GLY A 121 -11.78 7.55 55.62
CA GLY A 121 -13.24 7.76 55.64
C GLY A 121 -13.99 6.45 55.95
N GLU A 122 -15.08 6.53 56.71
CA GLU A 122 -15.80 5.37 57.26
C GLU A 122 -16.69 4.66 56.21
N SER A 123 -16.66 3.32 56.20
CA SER A 123 -17.34 2.47 55.20
C SER A 123 -18.62 1.83 55.76
N CYS A 124 -19.62 1.62 54.90
CA CYS A 124 -20.82 0.83 55.23
C CYS A 124 -20.66 -0.63 54.78
N THR A 125 -21.24 -1.56 55.53
CA THR A 125 -21.24 -3.00 55.23
C THR A 125 -22.66 -3.48 54.94
N THR A 126 -22.79 -4.55 54.16
CA THR A 126 -24.09 -5.17 53.86
C THR A 126 -24.09 -6.64 54.26
N GLU A 127 -25.21 -7.10 54.83
CA GLU A 127 -25.40 -8.51 55.20
C GLU A 127 -26.79 -9.00 54.77
N LYS A 128 -26.88 -10.30 54.48
CA LYS A 128 -28.09 -10.94 53.96
C LYS A 128 -29.10 -11.19 55.10
N ALA A 129 -30.33 -10.71 54.96
CA ALA A 129 -31.44 -11.01 55.85
C ALA A 129 -32.41 -12.01 55.19
N THR A 130 -33.27 -12.66 55.99
CA THR A 130 -34.21 -13.70 55.53
C THR A 130 -35.23 -13.24 54.48
N ASP A 131 -35.42 -11.93 54.31
CA ASP A 131 -36.40 -11.27 53.43
C ASP A 131 -35.85 -10.00 52.75
N GLY A 132 -34.52 -9.80 52.73
CA GLY A 132 -33.91 -8.58 52.19
C GLY A 132 -32.40 -8.45 52.44
N ILE A 133 -31.87 -7.24 52.27
CA ILE A 133 -30.48 -6.88 52.61
C ILE A 133 -30.49 -5.85 53.74
N LEU A 134 -29.63 -6.04 54.74
CA LEU A 134 -29.42 -5.10 55.83
C LEU A 134 -28.13 -4.31 55.57
N VAL A 135 -28.21 -2.98 55.58
CA VAL A 135 -27.05 -2.09 55.38
C VAL A 135 -26.72 -1.42 56.70
N LYS A 136 -25.45 -1.53 57.12
CA LYS A 136 -24.93 -0.98 58.38
C LYS A 136 -23.79 -0.03 58.11
N CYS A 137 -23.96 1.23 58.48
CA CYS A 137 -22.90 2.24 58.48
C CYS A 137 -22.48 2.52 59.93
N ALA A 138 -21.21 2.82 60.16
CA ALA A 138 -20.75 3.17 61.50
C ALA A 138 -21.43 4.48 61.98
N GLY A 139 -22.09 4.45 63.14
CA GLY A 139 -22.72 5.62 63.75
C GLY A 139 -24.22 5.85 63.46
N GLU A 140 -24.84 5.04 62.62
CA GLU A 140 -26.27 5.14 62.26
C GLU A 140 -27.02 3.84 62.52
N ASP A 141 -28.35 3.92 62.72
CA ASP A 141 -29.18 2.74 62.92
C ASP A 141 -29.29 1.90 61.63
N PRO A 142 -29.20 0.55 61.71
CA PRO A 142 -29.22 -0.32 60.53
C PRO A 142 -30.52 -0.21 59.73
N VAL A 143 -30.43 -0.06 58.40
CA VAL A 143 -31.60 0.04 57.53
C VAL A 143 -31.83 -1.28 56.78
N LYS A 144 -33.07 -1.77 56.80
CA LYS A 144 -33.48 -3.02 56.15
C LYS A 144 -34.24 -2.73 54.86
N ILE A 145 -33.76 -3.30 53.75
CA ILE A 145 -34.41 -3.21 52.44
C ILE A 145 -35.04 -4.56 52.14
N SER A 146 -36.38 -4.62 52.11
CA SER A 146 -37.14 -5.85 51.85
C SER A 146 -37.48 -6.03 50.37
N ASN A 147 -37.58 -7.27 49.89
CA ASN A 147 -37.94 -7.56 48.49
C ASN A 147 -39.39 -7.13 48.18
N GLY A 148 -39.58 -6.28 47.16
CA GLY A 148 -40.90 -5.98 46.56
C GLY A 148 -41.36 -4.52 46.53
N VAL A 149 -40.54 -3.54 46.93
CA VAL A 149 -40.89 -2.10 46.89
C VAL A 149 -40.22 -1.43 45.69
N SER A 150 -40.98 -0.73 44.84
CA SER A 150 -40.43 0.08 43.75
C SER A 150 -39.80 1.36 44.31
N CYS A 151 -38.56 1.62 43.92
CA CYS A 151 -37.81 2.81 44.32
C CYS A 151 -37.71 3.79 43.16
N GLU A 152 -37.80 5.09 43.46
CA GLU A 152 -37.53 6.16 42.52
C GLU A 152 -36.23 6.88 42.90
N ALA A 153 -35.39 7.15 41.92
CA ALA A 153 -34.09 7.77 42.12
C ALA A 153 -33.97 9.05 41.29
N LYS A 154 -33.52 10.14 41.91
CA LYS A 154 -33.30 11.44 41.25
C LYS A 154 -31.93 12.01 41.58
N ALA A 155 -31.33 12.71 40.62
CA ALA A 155 -30.05 13.39 40.83
C ALA A 155 -30.18 14.44 41.93
N TYR A 156 -29.20 14.50 42.83
CA TYR A 156 -29.18 15.36 44.01
C TYR A 156 -27.75 15.86 44.26
N SER A 157 -27.60 17.17 44.43
CA SER A 157 -26.29 17.81 44.66
C SER A 157 -26.32 18.67 45.91
N LYS A 158 -25.32 18.50 46.78
CA LYS A 158 -25.16 19.29 48.01
C LYS A 158 -23.68 19.48 48.32
N GLU A 159 -23.28 20.70 48.65
CA GLU A 159 -21.89 21.06 49.02
C GLU A 159 -20.83 20.62 47.99
N GLY A 160 -21.15 20.74 46.69
CA GLY A 160 -20.22 20.41 45.60
C GLY A 160 -20.04 18.92 45.33
N ARG A 161 -20.83 18.05 45.94
CA ARG A 161 -20.92 16.61 45.61
C ARG A 161 -22.22 16.33 44.88
N ASP A 162 -22.10 15.60 43.77
CA ASP A 162 -23.22 15.10 42.99
C ASP A 162 -23.53 13.65 43.38
N GLY A 163 -24.81 13.31 43.43
CA GLY A 163 -25.28 11.99 43.83
C GLY A 163 -26.71 11.71 43.39
N LEU A 164 -27.29 10.63 43.90
CA LEU A 164 -28.66 10.22 43.71
C LEU A 164 -29.38 10.16 45.06
N GLN A 165 -30.52 10.84 45.14
CA GLN A 165 -31.49 10.64 46.20
C GLN A 165 -32.46 9.54 45.76
N VAL A 166 -32.51 8.44 46.51
CA VAL A 166 -33.38 7.28 46.27
C VAL A 166 -34.45 7.24 47.34
N THR A 167 -35.71 7.20 46.92
CA THR A 167 -36.88 7.05 47.80
C THR A 167 -37.59 5.75 47.46
N CYS A 168 -37.85 4.91 48.45
CA CYS A 168 -38.54 3.63 48.27
C CYS A 168 -39.79 3.61 49.15
N GLY A 169 -40.98 3.71 48.54
CA GLY A 169 -42.25 3.80 49.28
C GLY A 169 -42.31 5.03 50.19
N ASP A 170 -42.83 4.87 51.42
CA ASP A 170 -42.98 5.93 52.43
C ASP A 170 -41.75 6.09 53.35
N ALA A 171 -40.62 5.44 53.02
CA ALA A 171 -39.40 5.52 53.82
C ALA A 171 -38.64 6.83 53.60
N ASP A 172 -37.84 7.22 54.60
CA ASP A 172 -36.98 8.40 54.51
C ASP A 172 -35.98 8.27 53.35
N PRO A 173 -35.70 9.36 52.60
CA PRO A 173 -34.86 9.28 51.40
C PRO A 173 -33.41 8.94 51.73
N VAL A 174 -32.81 8.05 50.94
CA VAL A 174 -31.40 7.67 51.03
C VAL A 174 -30.59 8.45 50.00
N TYR A 175 -29.43 8.97 50.38
CA TYR A 175 -28.54 9.73 49.48
C TYR A 175 -27.28 8.93 49.15
N LEU A 176 -27.09 8.62 47.88
CA LEU A 176 -25.93 7.93 47.31
C LEU A 176 -25.04 8.95 46.60
N TRP A 177 -23.85 9.22 47.11
CA TRP A 177 -22.94 10.20 46.51
C TRP A 177 -22.02 9.56 45.48
N ASN A 178 -21.72 10.26 44.39
CA ASN A 178 -20.63 9.85 43.52
C ASN A 178 -19.32 9.94 44.32
N GLY A 179 -18.54 8.85 44.33
CA GLY A 179 -17.21 8.86 44.91
C GLY A 179 -16.31 9.86 44.18
N THR A 180 -15.50 10.63 44.92
CA THR A 180 -14.44 11.44 44.30
C THR A 180 -13.45 10.50 43.61
N LYS A 181 -13.04 10.85 42.38
CA LYS A 181 -12.07 10.14 41.55
C LYS A 181 -10.91 9.59 42.40
N GLY A 182 -10.88 8.28 42.63
CA GLY A 182 -9.78 7.60 43.31
C GLY A 182 -8.66 7.27 42.33
N ASP A 183 -7.42 7.61 42.66
CA ASP A 183 -6.23 7.23 41.89
C ASP A 183 -5.72 5.86 42.35
N LYS A 184 -5.71 4.89 41.41
CA LYS A 184 -5.07 3.55 41.45
C LYS A 184 -5.66 2.54 42.47
N GLY A 185 -5.96 1.33 42.00
CA GLY A 185 -6.41 0.23 42.86
C GLY A 185 -5.29 -0.24 43.78
N ASP A 186 -5.63 -0.51 45.04
CA ASP A 186 -4.67 -0.93 46.07
C ASP A 186 -4.12 -2.34 45.82
N ASP A 187 -2.80 -2.50 45.96
CA ASP A 187 -2.14 -3.81 45.86
C ASP A 187 -2.56 -4.71 47.04
N CYS A 188 -2.88 -5.97 46.75
CA CYS A 188 -3.09 -6.99 47.76
C CYS A 188 -1.78 -7.73 48.05
N THR A 189 -1.49 -7.97 49.34
CA THR A 189 -0.33 -8.73 49.79
C THR A 189 -0.77 -9.97 50.56
N ALA A 190 -0.13 -11.10 50.30
CA ALA A 190 -0.35 -12.34 51.03
C ALA A 190 0.87 -12.61 51.92
N ASN A 191 0.65 -12.73 53.24
CA ASN A 191 1.70 -13.04 54.20
C ASN A 191 1.41 -14.37 54.89
N GLU A 192 2.46 -15.16 55.15
CA GLU A 192 2.32 -16.38 55.95
C GLU A 192 1.72 -16.06 57.32
N PHE A 193 0.73 -16.85 57.71
CA PHE A 193 -0.05 -16.68 58.92
C PHE A 193 -0.28 -18.03 59.58
N THR A 194 -0.08 -18.09 60.89
CA THR A 194 -0.42 -19.26 61.71
C THR A 194 -1.47 -18.83 62.72
N ASP A 195 -2.61 -19.51 62.69
CA ASP A 195 -3.68 -19.30 63.66
C ASP A 195 -3.18 -19.66 65.05
N LYS A 196 -3.38 -18.77 66.03
CA LYS A 196 -2.87 -19.00 67.38
C LYS A 196 -3.73 -19.99 68.16
N ASP A 197 -4.99 -20.15 67.80
CA ASP A 197 -5.95 -20.97 68.54
C ASP A 197 -5.98 -22.40 68.00
N THR A 198 -5.85 -22.57 66.68
CA THR A 198 -5.88 -23.87 66.00
C THR A 198 -4.50 -24.36 65.56
N GLY A 199 -3.48 -23.51 65.55
CA GLY A 199 -2.13 -23.84 65.05
C GLY A 199 -2.04 -24.03 63.53
N LYS A 200 -3.16 -23.87 62.80
CA LYS A 200 -3.21 -24.04 61.34
C LYS A 200 -2.41 -22.94 60.64
N LYS A 201 -1.60 -23.34 59.68
CA LYS A 201 -0.80 -22.42 58.85
C LYS A 201 -1.56 -22.09 57.56
N GLY A 202 -1.32 -20.91 57.01
CA GLY A 202 -1.94 -20.45 55.79
C GLY A 202 -1.36 -19.11 55.35
N PHE A 203 -2.04 -18.45 54.43
CA PHE A 203 -1.70 -17.11 53.94
C PHE A 203 -2.85 -16.16 54.24
N LYS A 204 -2.55 -15.09 54.97
CA LYS A 204 -3.48 -14.01 55.25
C LYS A 204 -3.35 -12.98 54.13
N VAL A 205 -4.43 -12.78 53.39
CA VAL A 205 -4.47 -11.84 52.27
C VAL A 205 -5.02 -10.52 52.80
N SER A 206 -4.22 -9.47 52.63
CA SER A 206 -4.59 -8.11 52.99
C SER A 206 -4.54 -7.21 51.77
N CYS A 207 -5.60 -6.46 51.52
CA CYS A 207 -5.66 -5.42 50.49
C CYS A 207 -5.77 -4.07 51.20
N ALA A 208 -4.97 -3.08 50.80
CA ALA A 208 -4.90 -1.78 51.48
C ALA A 208 -4.61 -1.85 53.00
N GLY A 209 -3.96 -2.92 53.45
CA GLY A 209 -3.66 -3.17 54.87
C GLY A 209 -4.79 -3.82 55.67
N GLU A 210 -5.99 -3.97 55.11
CA GLU A 210 -7.10 -4.67 55.75
C GLU A 210 -7.15 -6.14 55.32
N VAL A 211 -7.36 -7.04 56.27
CA VAL A 211 -7.41 -8.48 55.98
C VAL A 211 -8.75 -8.80 55.34
N VAL A 212 -8.72 -9.17 54.07
CA VAL A 212 -9.92 -9.56 53.31
C VAL A 212 -10.24 -11.05 53.42
N GLY A 213 -9.25 -11.87 53.78
CA GLY A 213 -9.45 -13.31 53.98
C GLY A 213 -8.18 -14.04 54.40
N THR A 214 -8.34 -15.27 54.85
CA THR A 214 -7.21 -16.18 55.15
C THR A 214 -7.41 -17.47 54.38
N VAL A 215 -6.42 -17.85 53.58
CA VAL A 215 -6.35 -19.12 52.86
C VAL A 215 -5.55 -20.09 53.72
N TRP A 216 -6.20 -21.10 54.26
CA TRP A 216 -5.52 -22.08 55.12
C TRP A 216 -4.86 -23.19 54.30
N ASN A 217 -3.73 -23.69 54.75
CA ASN A 217 -3.19 -24.95 54.27
C ASN A 217 -4.17 -26.06 54.64
N GLY A 218 -4.38 -27.02 53.73
CA GLY A 218 -5.10 -28.25 54.06
C GLY A 218 -4.39 -29.01 55.18
N ASP A 219 -5.11 -29.88 55.88
CA ASP A 219 -4.47 -30.83 56.78
C ASP A 219 -3.54 -31.75 55.95
N ASP A 220 -2.35 -32.05 56.46
CA ASP A 220 -1.44 -33.01 55.79
C ASP A 220 -2.19 -34.33 55.62
N GLY A 221 -2.41 -34.76 54.37
CA GLY A 221 -2.98 -36.07 54.09
C GLY A 221 -2.05 -37.18 54.58
N GLU A 222 -2.57 -38.38 54.84
CA GLU A 222 -1.70 -39.54 55.07
C GLU A 222 -0.75 -39.71 53.87
N ASN A 223 0.52 -40.05 54.13
CA ASN A 223 1.51 -40.35 53.08
C ASN A 223 1.02 -41.53 52.23
N GLY A 224 0.29 -41.23 51.16
CA GLY A 224 -0.18 -42.23 50.22
C GLY A 224 -1.55 -41.93 49.65
N VAL A 225 -1.65 -40.93 48.78
CA VAL A 225 -2.43 -41.03 47.53
C VAL A 225 -1.99 -39.93 46.58
N SER A 226 -1.41 -40.33 45.44
CA SER A 226 -1.09 -39.40 44.37
C SER A 226 -2.38 -38.77 43.87
N CYS A 227 -2.44 -37.44 43.80
CA CYS A 227 -3.46 -36.78 43.01
C CYS A 227 -3.18 -37.04 41.54
N VAL A 228 -4.22 -37.37 40.78
CA VAL A 228 -4.16 -37.42 39.32
C VAL A 228 -5.02 -36.29 38.77
N SER A 229 -4.43 -35.44 37.94
CA SER A 229 -5.16 -34.47 37.15
C SER A 229 -5.45 -35.07 35.78
N LYS A 230 -6.70 -34.97 35.35
CA LYS A 230 -7.12 -35.26 33.99
C LYS A 230 -7.58 -33.96 33.35
N ASP A 231 -6.94 -33.62 32.24
CA ASP A 231 -7.42 -32.57 31.36
C ASP A 231 -8.67 -33.08 30.61
N ASN A 232 -9.76 -32.33 30.67
CA ASN A 232 -11.01 -32.71 30.00
C ASN A 232 -11.15 -32.08 28.61
N GLU A 233 -10.18 -31.27 28.16
CA GLU A 233 -10.16 -30.60 26.84
C GLU A 233 -11.34 -29.62 26.59
N ASP A 234 -12.24 -29.44 27.57
CA ASP A 234 -13.40 -28.53 27.54
C ASP A 234 -13.17 -27.26 28.37
N GLY A 235 -11.91 -27.00 28.74
CA GLY A 235 -11.58 -25.92 29.66
C GLY A 235 -11.66 -26.31 31.13
N THR A 236 -11.81 -27.59 31.46
CA THR A 236 -11.79 -28.06 32.84
C THR A 236 -10.69 -29.09 33.09
N VAL A 237 -10.19 -29.11 34.33
CA VAL A 237 -9.28 -30.13 34.84
C VAL A 237 -9.96 -30.82 36.01
N THR A 238 -10.14 -32.13 35.90
CA THR A 238 -10.62 -32.93 37.02
C THR A 238 -9.44 -33.43 37.83
N VAL A 239 -9.36 -33.05 39.09
CA VAL A 239 -8.35 -33.51 40.04
C VAL A 239 -8.98 -34.53 40.97
N THR A 240 -8.42 -35.74 40.99
CA THR A 240 -8.84 -36.82 41.90
C THR A 240 -7.68 -37.16 42.82
N CYS A 241 -7.89 -37.09 44.13
CA CYS A 241 -6.88 -37.42 45.13
C CYS A 241 -7.34 -38.63 45.93
N GLY A 242 -6.80 -39.81 45.60
CA GLY A 242 -7.23 -41.07 46.23
C GLY A 242 -8.70 -41.39 45.98
N ASP A 243 -9.41 -41.75 47.05
CA ASP A 243 -10.85 -42.08 47.03
C ASP A 243 -11.77 -40.85 47.23
N ALA A 244 -11.21 -39.64 47.26
CA ALA A 244 -12.01 -38.42 47.40
C ALA A 244 -12.85 -38.16 46.13
N ASN A 245 -14.01 -37.53 46.31
CA ASN A 245 -14.81 -37.07 45.18
C ASN A 245 -13.97 -36.14 44.29
N PRO A 246 -13.97 -36.33 42.96
CA PRO A 246 -13.19 -35.50 42.06
C PRO A 246 -13.60 -34.02 42.13
N VAL A 247 -12.61 -33.13 42.08
CA VAL A 247 -12.82 -31.67 42.03
C VAL A 247 -12.58 -31.20 40.60
N THR A 248 -13.52 -30.45 40.05
CA THR A 248 -13.37 -29.81 38.72
C THR A 248 -12.87 -28.39 38.89
N ILE A 249 -11.75 -28.08 38.25
CA ILE A 249 -11.14 -26.75 38.21
C ILE A 249 -11.34 -26.21 36.80
N TYR A 250 -11.92 -25.02 36.67
CA TYR A 250 -12.06 -24.34 35.39
C TYR A 250 -10.75 -23.62 35.03
N LYS A 251 -10.21 -23.90 33.84
CA LYS A 251 -8.99 -23.27 33.31
C LYS A 251 -9.21 -21.77 33.04
N ALA A 252 -10.33 -21.43 32.41
CA ALA A 252 -10.76 -20.06 32.14
C ALA A 252 -12.29 -20.00 31.92
N MET A 253 -12.88 -18.82 32.12
CA MET A 253 -14.32 -18.56 31.95
C MET A 253 -14.57 -17.43 30.94
N CYS A 254 -15.59 -17.59 30.09
CA CYS A 254 -16.07 -16.59 29.15
C CYS A 254 -17.59 -16.41 29.31
N GLY A 255 -17.99 -15.43 30.11
CA GLY A 255 -19.39 -15.36 30.56
C GLY A 255 -19.70 -16.55 31.45
N GLU A 256 -20.66 -17.37 31.06
CA GLU A 256 -21.07 -18.59 31.79
C GLU A 256 -20.33 -19.85 31.30
N ASP A 257 -19.64 -19.79 30.17
CA ASP A 257 -18.97 -20.94 29.55
C ASP A 257 -17.53 -21.08 30.01
N SER A 258 -17.12 -22.29 30.39
CA SER A 258 -15.70 -22.61 30.59
C SER A 258 -15.01 -22.89 29.26
N TYR A 259 -13.73 -22.56 29.16
CA TYR A 259 -12.96 -22.84 27.95
C TYR A 259 -11.50 -23.12 28.23
N ASP A 260 -10.86 -23.83 27.30
CA ASP A 260 -9.42 -24.06 27.33
C ASP A 260 -8.68 -22.89 26.68
N PRO A 261 -7.91 -22.09 27.44
CA PRO A 261 -7.16 -20.98 26.90
C PRO A 261 -6.02 -21.43 25.96
N GLU A 262 -5.70 -22.72 25.87
CA GLU A 262 -4.79 -23.24 24.86
C GLU A 262 -5.39 -23.14 23.44
N PHE A 263 -6.69 -23.42 23.31
CA PHE A 263 -7.37 -23.53 22.02
C PHE A 263 -8.33 -22.37 21.71
N LYS A 264 -8.81 -21.66 22.73
CA LYS A 264 -9.82 -20.60 22.57
C LYS A 264 -9.42 -19.33 23.32
N PHE A 265 -10.10 -18.22 23.01
CA PHE A 265 -10.02 -16.96 23.74
C PHE A 265 -11.38 -16.29 23.82
N CYS A 266 -11.58 -15.43 24.82
CA CYS A 266 -12.86 -14.78 25.10
C CYS A 266 -12.80 -13.28 24.79
N VAL A 267 -13.80 -12.77 24.04
CA VAL A 267 -13.96 -11.33 23.78
C VAL A 267 -15.42 -10.95 23.95
N LEU A 268 -15.70 -9.99 24.85
CA LEU A 268 -17.06 -9.51 25.16
C LEU A 268 -18.07 -10.65 25.47
N GLY A 269 -17.62 -11.70 26.18
CA GLY A 269 -18.46 -12.85 26.54
C GLY A 269 -18.74 -13.82 25.38
N LYS A 270 -18.02 -13.70 24.26
CA LYS A 270 -18.07 -14.65 23.14
C LYS A 270 -16.74 -15.39 23.02
N LEU A 271 -16.82 -16.70 22.81
CA LEU A 271 -15.67 -17.58 22.58
C LEU A 271 -15.26 -17.59 21.11
N TYR A 272 -13.96 -17.51 20.88
CA TYR A 272 -13.31 -17.58 19.57
C TYR A 272 -12.23 -18.65 19.59
N ASP A 273 -12.11 -19.44 18.53
CA ASP A 273 -11.00 -20.38 18.36
C ASP A 273 -9.70 -19.63 18.07
N LYS A 274 -8.60 -20.05 18.67
CA LYS A 274 -7.26 -19.55 18.34
C LYS A 274 -6.85 -20.06 16.97
N CYS A 275 -6.15 -19.21 16.22
CA CYS A 275 -5.59 -19.55 14.93
C CYS A 275 -4.17 -20.08 15.12
N ASP A 276 -3.97 -21.40 15.02
CA ASP A 276 -2.68 -22.05 15.27
C ASP A 276 -2.05 -21.61 16.62
N GLY A 277 -2.89 -21.61 17.68
CA GLY A 277 -2.51 -21.19 19.03
C GLY A 277 -2.47 -19.66 19.25
N LYS A 278 -2.64 -18.84 18.22
CA LYS A 278 -2.61 -17.37 18.28
C LYS A 278 -4.01 -16.77 18.41
N THR A 279 -4.15 -15.78 19.27
CA THR A 279 -5.34 -14.92 19.30
C THR A 279 -5.28 -13.91 18.17
N PHE A 280 -6.43 -13.39 17.76
CA PHE A 280 -6.52 -12.36 16.71
C PHE A 280 -7.54 -11.29 17.08
N THR A 281 -7.44 -10.15 16.40
CA THR A 281 -8.27 -8.97 16.59
C THR A 281 -9.65 -9.20 15.98
N VAL A 282 -10.64 -9.41 16.82
CA VAL A 282 -12.03 -9.62 16.39
C VAL A 282 -12.51 -8.40 15.59
N ASN A 283 -13.20 -8.66 14.49
CA ASN A 283 -13.68 -7.68 13.50
C ASN A 283 -12.60 -7.01 12.63
N ARG A 284 -11.31 -7.35 12.78
CA ARG A 284 -10.23 -6.93 11.86
C ARG A 284 -9.52 -8.10 11.21
N GLU A 285 -9.47 -9.21 11.91
CA GLU A 285 -8.69 -10.39 11.54
C GLU A 285 -9.58 -11.63 11.65
N TYR A 286 -9.19 -12.68 10.94
CA TYR A 286 -9.84 -13.98 10.97
C TYR A 286 -8.81 -15.09 10.72
N CYS A 287 -9.16 -16.33 11.05
CA CYS A 287 -8.29 -17.48 10.81
C CYS A 287 -8.59 -18.14 9.46
N ASN A 288 -7.57 -18.27 8.61
CA ASN A 288 -7.65 -18.99 7.34
C ASN A 288 -6.56 -20.06 7.27
N ASP A 289 -6.93 -21.34 7.28
CA ASP A 289 -6.00 -22.48 7.26
C ASP A 289 -4.85 -22.37 8.29
N GLY A 290 -5.15 -21.91 9.51
CA GLY A 290 -4.15 -21.73 10.58
C GLY A 290 -3.31 -20.45 10.49
N VAL A 291 -3.60 -19.56 9.53
CA VAL A 291 -2.95 -18.25 9.40
C VAL A 291 -3.93 -17.14 9.77
N VAL A 292 -3.53 -16.26 10.69
CA VAL A 292 -4.28 -15.03 10.98
C VAL A 292 -4.14 -14.09 9.79
N ALA A 293 -5.25 -13.75 9.16
CA ALA A 293 -5.31 -12.87 8.01
C ALA A 293 -6.24 -11.68 8.27
N THR A 294 -5.96 -10.55 7.63
CA THR A 294 -6.74 -9.32 7.76
C THR A 294 -8.04 -9.41 6.95
N LEU A 295 -9.12 -8.86 7.49
CA LEU A 295 -10.39 -8.64 6.79
C LEU A 295 -10.28 -7.39 5.90
N CYS A 296 -10.64 -7.54 4.63
CA CYS A 296 -10.49 -6.53 3.60
C CYS A 296 -11.75 -6.49 2.73
N ASN A 297 -11.99 -5.38 2.06
CA ASN A 297 -13.14 -5.23 1.17
C ASN A 297 -12.96 -6.12 -0.06
N GLU A 298 -13.94 -6.99 -0.30
CA GLU A 298 -14.08 -7.71 -1.55
C GLU A 298 -14.80 -6.83 -2.58
N VAL A 299 -14.16 -6.71 -3.74
CA VAL A 299 -14.65 -5.96 -4.88
C VAL A 299 -14.79 -6.93 -6.06
N GLU A 300 -15.97 -6.95 -6.68
CA GLU A 300 -16.18 -7.68 -7.93
C GLU A 300 -15.68 -6.82 -9.10
N PHE A 301 -15.05 -7.46 -10.08
CA PHE A 301 -14.52 -6.82 -11.28
C PHE A 301 -15.16 -7.42 -12.54
N ASP A 302 -15.34 -6.60 -13.58
CA ASP A 302 -15.74 -7.07 -14.90
C ASP A 302 -14.59 -7.77 -15.66
N LYS A 303 -14.86 -8.23 -16.88
CA LYS A 303 -13.85 -8.89 -17.74
C LYS A 303 -12.69 -7.96 -18.17
N LYS A 304 -12.88 -6.65 -18.05
CA LYS A 304 -11.88 -5.63 -18.38
C LYS A 304 -11.09 -5.18 -17.15
N GLY A 305 -11.41 -5.70 -15.96
CA GLY A 305 -10.76 -5.33 -14.71
C GLY A 305 -11.35 -4.09 -14.04
N ASN A 306 -12.55 -3.63 -14.42
CA ASN A 306 -13.21 -2.50 -13.77
C ASN A 306 -14.05 -2.96 -12.57
N PRO A 307 -14.01 -2.25 -11.44
CA PRO A 307 -14.89 -2.52 -10.29
C PRO A 307 -16.37 -2.40 -10.66
N THR A 308 -17.17 -3.40 -10.34
CA THR A 308 -18.62 -3.43 -10.59
C THR A 308 -19.46 -3.40 -9.32
N LYS A 309 -18.95 -3.93 -8.21
CA LYS A 309 -19.71 -4.04 -6.97
C LYS A 309 -18.80 -4.21 -5.74
N ILE A 310 -19.18 -3.57 -4.64
CA ILE A 310 -18.62 -3.85 -3.31
C ILE A 310 -19.45 -4.97 -2.67
N VAL A 311 -18.80 -6.08 -2.31
CA VAL A 311 -19.48 -7.26 -1.75
C VAL A 311 -19.58 -7.15 -0.23
N GLY A 312 -18.45 -6.91 0.43
CA GLY A 312 -18.35 -6.83 1.88
C GLY A 312 -16.96 -7.21 2.37
N PHE A 313 -16.83 -7.48 3.67
CA PHE A 313 -15.58 -7.92 4.25
C PHE A 313 -15.48 -9.43 4.26
N ARG A 314 -14.42 -9.94 3.66
CA ARG A 314 -13.87 -11.26 3.96
C ARG A 314 -12.38 -11.08 4.13
N GLY A 315 -11.65 -12.13 4.46
CA GLY A 315 -10.21 -12.01 4.33
C GLY A 315 -9.63 -12.82 3.19
N THR A 316 -8.31 -12.73 3.12
CA THR A 316 -7.54 -13.12 1.95
C THR A 316 -7.26 -14.61 1.93
N THR A 317 -7.27 -15.20 0.75
CA THR A 317 -6.75 -16.56 0.52
C THR A 317 -5.22 -16.52 0.32
N LYS A 318 -4.55 -17.69 0.26
CA LYS A 318 -3.09 -17.78 0.04
C LYS A 318 -2.61 -17.09 -1.24
N LYS A 319 -3.48 -16.94 -2.25
CA LYS A 319 -3.19 -16.28 -3.54
C LYS A 319 -3.59 -14.81 -3.56
N GLU A 320 -4.05 -14.27 -2.46
CA GLU A 320 -4.52 -12.89 -2.32
C GLU A 320 -3.77 -12.20 -1.19
N PHE A 321 -3.80 -10.88 -1.18
CA PHE A 321 -3.30 -10.05 -0.09
C PHE A 321 -4.18 -8.82 0.07
N CYS A 322 -4.04 -8.16 1.22
CA CYS A 322 -4.83 -6.99 1.56
C CYS A 322 -4.11 -5.73 1.08
N TRP A 323 -4.36 -5.34 -0.16
CA TRP A 323 -3.75 -4.15 -0.72
C TRP A 323 -4.64 -2.96 -0.41
N ASN A 324 -4.20 -2.10 0.50
CA ASN A 324 -4.92 -0.88 0.90
C ASN A 324 -6.37 -1.16 1.34
N GLY A 325 -6.57 -2.22 2.12
CA GLY A 325 -7.91 -2.60 2.61
C GLY A 325 -8.82 -3.22 1.55
N ILE A 326 -8.32 -3.52 0.34
CA ILE A 326 -9.02 -4.22 -0.74
C ILE A 326 -8.37 -5.59 -0.96
N ILE A 327 -9.17 -6.60 -1.23
CA ILE A 327 -8.66 -7.94 -1.58
C ILE A 327 -8.10 -7.92 -2.99
N THR A 328 -6.81 -8.19 -3.10
CA THR A 328 -6.07 -8.14 -4.36
C THR A 328 -5.34 -9.46 -4.58
N LYS A 329 -5.33 -9.96 -5.82
CA LYS A 329 -4.57 -11.17 -6.16
C LYS A 329 -3.07 -10.87 -6.16
N LYS A 330 -2.28 -11.80 -5.63
CA LYS A 330 -0.82 -11.78 -5.73
C LYS A 330 -0.39 -11.88 -7.19
N CYS A 331 0.64 -11.15 -7.57
CA CYS A 331 1.20 -11.16 -8.90
C CYS A 331 2.27 -12.24 -9.02
N ALA A 332 2.02 -13.30 -9.79
CA ALA A 332 2.89 -14.49 -9.81
C ALA A 332 3.26 -15.04 -8.42
N GLY A 333 2.35 -14.86 -7.44
CA GLY A 333 2.57 -15.28 -6.05
C GLY A 333 3.23 -14.23 -5.16
N GLU A 334 3.63 -13.08 -5.70
CA GLU A 334 4.22 -11.97 -4.96
C GLU A 334 3.20 -10.88 -4.63
N GLU A 335 3.37 -10.26 -3.46
CA GLU A 335 2.62 -9.06 -3.07
C GLU A 335 3.31 -7.82 -3.64
N PHE A 336 2.57 -6.76 -3.92
CA PHE A 336 3.11 -5.54 -4.50
C PHE A 336 2.67 -4.30 -3.72
N GLY A 337 3.57 -3.32 -3.67
CA GLY A 337 3.43 -2.10 -2.90
C GLY A 337 2.54 -1.03 -3.54
N VAL A 338 2.50 0.14 -2.91
CA VAL A 338 1.60 1.23 -3.31
C VAL A 338 1.94 1.87 -4.66
N ASN A 339 3.23 1.87 -5.01
CA ASN A 339 3.78 2.33 -6.27
C ASN A 339 3.99 1.19 -7.27
N GLN A 340 3.41 0.01 -7.03
CA GLN A 340 3.57 -1.16 -7.87
C GLN A 340 2.23 -1.69 -8.36
N TYR A 341 2.25 -2.44 -9.45
CA TYR A 341 1.07 -3.11 -10.01
C TYR A 341 1.42 -4.48 -10.56
N CYS A 342 0.40 -5.33 -10.66
CA CYS A 342 0.52 -6.60 -11.36
C CYS A 342 0.28 -6.44 -12.85
N GLY A 343 1.27 -6.78 -13.66
CA GLY A 343 1.19 -6.80 -15.11
C GLY A 343 1.63 -8.16 -15.66
N LYS A 344 1.52 -8.36 -16.97
CA LYS A 344 2.11 -9.53 -17.62
C LYS A 344 3.62 -9.32 -17.83
N THR A 345 4.40 -10.40 -17.82
CA THR A 345 5.76 -10.46 -18.33
C THR A 345 5.77 -10.20 -19.83
N MET A 346 6.95 -9.91 -20.40
CA MET A 346 7.10 -9.55 -21.81
C MET A 346 6.61 -10.62 -22.81
N ASP A 347 6.41 -11.87 -22.37
CA ASP A 347 5.84 -12.96 -23.17
C ASP A 347 4.29 -12.99 -23.18
N GLY A 348 3.64 -12.06 -22.47
CA GLY A 348 2.18 -11.96 -22.34
C GLY A 348 1.55 -13.07 -21.49
N LYS A 349 2.34 -13.97 -20.90
CA LYS A 349 1.85 -15.21 -20.29
C LYS A 349 1.99 -15.22 -18.78
N ALA A 350 3.17 -14.96 -18.24
CA ALA A 350 3.38 -14.92 -16.80
C ALA A 350 2.99 -13.55 -16.21
N ASP A 351 2.62 -13.52 -14.94
CA ASP A 351 2.39 -12.27 -14.22
C ASP A 351 3.75 -11.80 -13.63
N SER A 352 3.97 -10.49 -13.52
CA SER A 352 5.15 -9.91 -12.86
C SER A 352 4.77 -8.60 -12.18
N VAL A 353 5.43 -8.30 -11.06
CA VAL A 353 5.30 -7.02 -10.38
C VAL A 353 6.06 -5.96 -11.17
N TRP A 354 5.39 -4.84 -11.43
CA TRP A 354 5.93 -3.65 -12.11
C TRP A 354 5.77 -2.43 -11.21
N THR A 355 6.54 -1.38 -11.45
CA THR A 355 6.47 -0.11 -10.70
C THR A 355 5.84 0.96 -11.58
N TYR A 356 4.93 1.78 -11.03
CA TYR A 356 4.47 3.02 -11.66
C TYR A 356 5.65 4.01 -11.73
N CYS A 357 5.87 4.69 -12.85
CA CYS A 357 7.11 5.44 -13.12
C CYS A 357 7.42 6.61 -12.17
N ASP A 358 8.71 7.01 -12.20
CA ASP A 358 9.46 7.83 -11.22
C ASP A 358 8.87 9.21 -10.86
N GLU A 359 9.46 9.82 -9.81
CA GLU A 359 9.10 11.00 -8.99
C GLU A 359 8.02 12.00 -9.47
N ASP A 360 7.94 12.33 -10.76
CA ASP A 360 6.96 13.29 -11.32
C ASP A 360 5.50 12.82 -11.24
N LYS A 361 5.25 11.51 -11.02
CA LYS A 361 3.88 10.93 -10.97
C LYS A 361 3.39 10.54 -9.59
N MET A 362 4.19 10.76 -8.55
CA MET A 362 3.75 10.59 -7.16
C MET A 362 2.52 11.44 -6.83
N ALA A 363 2.34 12.61 -7.46
CA ALA A 363 1.16 13.47 -7.26
C ALA A 363 -0.13 12.88 -7.89
N GLN A 364 -0.01 12.16 -9.00
CA GLN A 364 -1.16 11.51 -9.65
C GLN A 364 -1.49 10.19 -8.93
N LEU A 365 -0.46 9.46 -8.51
CA LEU A 365 -0.64 8.31 -7.62
C LEU A 365 -1.33 8.74 -6.32
N GLN A 366 -0.88 9.83 -5.69
CA GLN A 366 -1.56 10.45 -4.55
C GLN A 366 -3.03 10.75 -4.84
N THR A 367 -3.33 11.28 -6.02
CA THR A 367 -4.71 11.60 -6.42
C THR A 367 -5.57 10.34 -6.48
N ALA A 368 -5.07 9.25 -7.06
CA ALA A 368 -5.76 7.97 -7.06
C ALA A 368 -6.07 7.51 -5.63
N TYR A 369 -5.06 7.50 -4.76
CA TYR A 369 -5.21 7.05 -3.38
C TYR A 369 -6.16 7.93 -2.55
N ASN A 370 -6.18 9.24 -2.82
CA ASN A 370 -7.13 10.16 -2.19
C ASN A 370 -8.58 9.80 -2.51
N ASN A 371 -8.87 9.23 -3.69
CA ASN A 371 -10.23 8.82 -4.05
C ASN A 371 -10.75 7.75 -3.08
N ILE A 372 -9.90 6.83 -2.61
CA ILE A 372 -10.26 5.85 -1.58
C ILE A 372 -9.91 6.32 -0.16
N GLY A 373 -9.68 7.62 0.04
CA GLY A 373 -9.42 8.21 1.35
C GLY A 373 -8.06 7.86 1.96
N ILE A 374 -7.07 7.52 1.13
CA ILE A 374 -5.70 7.20 1.57
C ILE A 374 -4.77 8.33 1.15
N ASP A 375 -3.99 8.84 2.10
CA ASP A 375 -2.99 9.87 1.85
C ASP A 375 -1.57 9.27 1.83
N LEU A 376 -0.87 9.28 0.68
CA LEU A 376 0.49 8.75 0.53
C LEU A 376 1.60 9.71 0.99
N LEU A 377 1.36 11.03 0.93
CA LEU A 377 2.31 12.10 1.25
C LEU A 377 2.16 12.62 2.68
N ALA A 378 1.25 12.05 3.46
CA ALA A 378 1.25 12.21 4.91
C ALA A 378 2.60 11.69 5.45
N SER A 379 3.58 12.61 5.60
CA SER A 379 4.80 12.37 6.37
C SER A 379 4.39 11.71 7.66
N SER A 380 4.97 10.55 7.98
CA SER A 380 4.78 9.74 9.20
C SER A 380 4.26 10.53 10.41
N SER A 381 2.97 10.83 10.37
CA SER A 381 2.16 11.48 11.41
C SER A 381 0.72 10.96 11.33
N SER A 382 0.52 9.90 10.54
CA SER A 382 -0.45 8.85 10.82
C SER A 382 0.28 7.50 10.97
N THR A 383 1.25 7.45 11.89
CA THR A 383 1.00 6.46 12.93
C THR A 383 -0.32 6.88 13.58
N GLY A 384 -1.42 6.42 13.01
CA GLY A 384 -2.57 6.01 13.79
C GLY A 384 -2.17 4.84 14.69
N GLY A 385 -1.08 4.97 15.45
CA GLY A 385 -1.22 4.85 16.88
C GLY A 385 -2.24 5.90 17.27
N VAL A 386 -3.52 5.59 17.04
CA VAL A 386 -4.53 5.96 17.99
C VAL A 386 -4.01 5.29 19.26
N SER A 387 -3.19 6.03 20.00
CA SER A 387 -3.29 6.07 21.45
C SER A 387 -4.73 6.50 21.71
N SER A 388 -5.68 5.60 21.43
CA SER A 388 -6.94 5.67 22.11
C SER A 388 -6.49 5.36 23.52
N SER A 389 -6.68 6.33 24.38
CA SER A 389 -6.71 6.15 25.82
C SER A 389 -7.85 5.21 26.26
N SER A 390 -8.22 4.25 25.40
CA SER A 390 -9.10 3.13 25.63
C SER A 390 -8.40 1.85 25.14
N ALA A 391 -7.19 1.57 25.64
CA ALA A 391 -6.83 0.19 25.93
C ALA A 391 -7.78 -0.31 27.03
N GLY A 392 -9.05 -0.50 26.65
CA GLY A 392 -10.07 -1.05 27.51
C GLY A 392 -9.66 -2.45 27.90
N PHE A 393 -10.33 -2.96 28.93
CA PHE A 393 -10.24 -4.30 29.52
C PHE A 393 -9.98 -5.49 28.56
N PHE A 394 -10.18 -5.34 27.25
CA PHE A 394 -9.99 -6.35 26.20
C PHE A 394 -8.68 -6.25 25.38
N GLY A 395 -7.81 -5.28 25.62
CA GLY A 395 -6.57 -5.10 24.86
C GLY A 395 -6.79 -4.95 23.34
N ASN A 396 -5.79 -5.29 22.53
CA ASN A 396 -5.87 -5.25 21.06
C ASN A 396 -6.77 -6.35 20.44
N LEU A 397 -7.63 -7.03 21.23
CA LEU A 397 -8.49 -8.11 20.73
C LEU A 397 -9.76 -7.61 20.05
N ILE A 398 -10.07 -6.32 20.15
CA ILE A 398 -11.19 -5.68 19.45
C ILE A 398 -10.63 -4.53 18.62
N GLY A 399 -10.79 -4.62 17.31
CA GLY A 399 -10.40 -3.54 16.42
C GLY A 399 -11.48 -2.48 16.25
N GLU A 400 -11.10 -1.33 15.70
CA GLU A 400 -12.10 -0.34 15.29
C GLU A 400 -12.95 -0.91 14.13
N LYS A 401 -14.18 -0.41 14.05
CA LYS A 401 -15.16 -0.82 13.06
C LYS A 401 -14.60 -0.64 11.64
N LEU A 402 -14.65 -1.71 10.84
CA LEU A 402 -14.32 -1.65 9.43
C LEU A 402 -15.33 -0.77 8.68
N VAL A 403 -14.82 0.13 7.84
CA VAL A 403 -15.62 1.00 6.98
C VAL A 403 -15.54 0.47 5.55
N ALA A 404 -16.69 0.14 4.98
CA ALA A 404 -16.74 -0.37 3.61
C ALA A 404 -16.42 0.75 2.63
N TYR A 405 -15.68 0.43 1.57
CA TYR A 405 -15.49 1.38 0.48
C TYR A 405 -16.80 1.64 -0.26
N GLU A 406 -16.94 2.84 -0.81
CA GLU A 406 -18.00 3.16 -1.76
C GLU A 406 -17.58 2.78 -3.19
N LEU A 407 -18.52 2.33 -4.01
CA LEU A 407 -18.22 1.84 -5.36
C LEU A 407 -17.63 2.94 -6.27
N GLY A 408 -18.22 4.15 -6.26
CA GLY A 408 -17.79 5.25 -7.13
C GLY A 408 -16.32 5.63 -6.93
N PRO A 409 -15.87 5.91 -5.70
CA PRO A 409 -14.48 6.25 -5.45
C PRO A 409 -13.49 5.10 -5.75
N VAL A 410 -13.91 3.84 -5.56
CA VAL A 410 -13.11 2.67 -5.96
C VAL A 410 -12.98 2.57 -7.48
N GLN A 411 -14.06 2.85 -8.22
CA GLN A 411 -14.02 2.90 -9.69
C GLN A 411 -13.06 3.98 -10.18
N GLU A 412 -13.11 5.18 -9.57
CA GLU A 412 -12.21 6.27 -9.91
C GLU A 412 -10.76 5.93 -9.58
N PHE A 413 -10.48 5.34 -8.42
CA PHE A 413 -9.16 4.84 -8.04
C PHE A 413 -8.58 3.88 -9.08
N TYR A 414 -9.29 2.82 -9.45
CA TYR A 414 -8.78 1.86 -10.45
C TYR A 414 -8.68 2.48 -11.84
N SER A 415 -9.59 3.38 -12.23
CA SER A 415 -9.49 4.11 -13.50
C SER A 415 -8.25 5.00 -13.55
N THR A 416 -7.94 5.72 -12.48
CA THR A 416 -6.72 6.56 -12.41
C THR A 416 -5.47 5.70 -12.44
N LEU A 417 -5.45 4.59 -11.71
CA LEU A 417 -4.33 3.64 -11.73
C LEU A 417 -4.10 3.01 -13.10
N GLU A 418 -5.15 2.76 -13.89
CA GLU A 418 -5.02 2.23 -15.24
C GLU A 418 -4.37 3.25 -16.17
N VAL A 419 -4.81 4.51 -16.12
CA VAL A 419 -4.18 5.62 -16.86
C VAL A 419 -2.71 5.80 -16.49
N LEU A 420 -2.36 5.55 -15.22
CA LEU A 420 -0.97 5.62 -14.76
C LEU A 420 -0.08 4.52 -15.34
N LYS A 421 -0.64 3.39 -15.79
CA LYS A 421 0.13 2.34 -16.49
C LYS A 421 0.59 2.78 -17.88
N GLU A 422 -0.14 3.68 -18.53
CA GLU A 422 0.08 4.08 -19.93
C GLU A 422 1.17 5.15 -20.10
N SER A 423 1.64 5.75 -19.01
CA SER A 423 2.32 7.05 -19.08
C SER A 423 3.79 7.04 -18.65
N CYS A 424 4.41 5.87 -18.65
CA CYS A 424 5.85 5.71 -18.44
C CYS A 424 6.64 6.01 -19.72
N THR A 425 7.05 7.26 -19.92
CA THR A 425 8.01 7.64 -20.98
C THR A 425 9.36 7.93 -20.35
N ASP A 426 10.32 7.04 -20.58
CA ASP A 426 11.75 7.39 -20.75
C ASP A 426 12.60 6.25 -21.35
N ASP A 427 12.02 5.05 -21.57
CA ASP A 427 12.44 4.16 -22.66
C ASP A 427 11.17 3.48 -23.21
N ALA A 428 10.85 3.76 -24.46
CA ALA A 428 9.53 3.53 -25.04
C ALA A 428 9.16 2.02 -25.10
N THR A 429 8.33 1.53 -24.19
CA THR A 429 7.48 0.35 -24.46
C THR A 429 6.37 0.77 -25.40
N VAL A 430 6.67 0.84 -26.70
CA VAL A 430 5.68 1.14 -27.72
C VAL A 430 4.85 -0.12 -27.96
N ARG A 431 3.53 0.05 -28.05
CA ARG A 431 2.57 -1.04 -28.21
C ARG A 431 1.86 -0.94 -29.55
N CYS A 432 1.53 -2.10 -30.10
CA CYS A 432 0.64 -2.30 -31.23
C CYS A 432 -0.50 -3.18 -30.77
N GLY A 433 -1.67 -2.59 -30.51
CA GLY A 433 -2.75 -3.26 -29.79
C GLY A 433 -2.29 -3.74 -28.41
N LEU A 434 -2.36 -5.04 -28.18
CA LEU A 434 -1.91 -5.68 -26.93
C LEU A 434 -0.43 -6.15 -26.96
N VAL A 435 0.26 -5.98 -28.09
CA VAL A 435 1.64 -6.46 -28.30
C VAL A 435 2.62 -5.33 -28.10
N VAL A 436 3.72 -5.55 -27.37
CA VAL A 436 4.83 -4.59 -27.25
C VAL A 436 5.85 -4.87 -28.36
N TYR A 437 6.40 -3.82 -28.98
CA TYR A 437 7.41 -3.94 -30.04
C TYR A 437 8.62 -3.02 -29.78
N ASP A 438 9.76 -3.32 -30.40
CA ASP A 438 10.96 -2.49 -30.34
C ASP A 438 10.87 -1.36 -31.36
N ALA A 439 10.47 -0.16 -30.92
CA ALA A 439 10.32 1.00 -31.81
C ALA A 439 11.62 1.45 -32.52
N LYS A 440 12.79 0.97 -32.09
CA LYS A 440 14.07 1.21 -32.79
C LYS A 440 14.22 0.35 -34.05
N LYS A 441 13.47 -0.76 -34.16
CA LYS A 441 13.57 -1.73 -35.26
C LYS A 441 12.25 -2.03 -35.95
N GLU A 442 11.14 -1.74 -35.29
CA GLU A 442 9.78 -2.13 -35.66
C GLU A 442 8.83 -0.93 -35.51
N PHE A 443 7.66 -1.00 -36.15
CA PHE A 443 6.59 -0.04 -35.98
C PHE A 443 5.22 -0.73 -36.04
N CYS A 444 4.20 -0.08 -35.49
CA CYS A 444 2.83 -0.55 -35.52
C CYS A 444 2.06 0.03 -36.71
N ASP A 445 1.38 -0.83 -37.46
CA ASP A 445 0.24 -0.42 -38.27
C ASP A 445 -1.02 -0.51 -37.40
N GLU A 446 -1.45 0.64 -36.86
CA GLU A 446 -2.58 0.68 -35.93
C GLU A 446 -3.91 0.23 -36.58
N ARG A 447 -3.97 0.13 -37.92
CA ARG A 447 -5.23 -0.16 -38.65
C ARG A 447 -5.63 -1.61 -38.53
N ASP A 448 -4.65 -2.49 -38.39
CA ASP A 448 -4.83 -3.93 -38.20
C ASP A 448 -4.03 -4.48 -37.01
N GLU A 449 -3.40 -3.61 -36.22
CA GLU A 449 -2.54 -3.94 -35.08
C GLU A 449 -1.37 -4.87 -35.46
N THR A 450 -0.93 -4.83 -36.72
CA THR A 450 0.23 -5.60 -37.20
C THR A 450 1.53 -4.85 -36.94
N ILE A 451 2.51 -5.55 -36.38
CA ILE A 451 3.86 -5.04 -36.18
C ILE A 451 4.68 -5.37 -37.43
N TYR A 452 5.39 -4.37 -37.94
CA TYR A 452 6.29 -4.53 -39.07
C TYR A 452 7.71 -4.09 -38.72
N GLY A 453 8.68 -4.89 -39.11
CA GLY A 453 10.09 -4.52 -39.09
C GLY A 453 10.44 -3.48 -40.15
N TYR A 454 11.41 -2.63 -39.83
CA TYR A 454 12.04 -1.73 -40.79
C TYR A 454 13.57 -1.78 -40.68
N THR A 455 14.23 -1.26 -41.71
CA THR A 455 15.67 -0.99 -41.79
C THR A 455 15.88 0.45 -42.24
N ILE A 456 17.09 0.98 -42.11
CA ILE A 456 17.45 2.28 -42.65
C ILE A 456 18.29 2.08 -43.91
N ILE A 457 17.86 2.66 -45.03
CA ILE A 457 18.60 2.68 -46.31
C ILE A 457 18.68 4.14 -46.75
N ASN A 458 19.89 4.68 -46.93
CA ASN A 458 20.10 6.09 -47.28
C ASN A 458 19.32 7.08 -46.38
N ASN A 459 19.36 6.86 -45.05
CA ASN A 459 18.59 7.62 -44.05
C ASN A 459 17.06 7.53 -44.14
N LEU A 460 16.53 6.64 -44.98
CA LEU A 460 15.10 6.39 -45.11
C LEU A 460 14.74 5.08 -44.40
N LYS A 461 13.69 5.10 -43.57
CA LYS A 461 13.17 3.84 -43.00
C LYS A 461 12.38 3.11 -44.09
N VAL A 462 12.76 1.86 -44.34
CA VAL A 462 12.16 0.98 -45.35
C VAL A 462 11.63 -0.26 -44.65
N MET A 463 10.38 -0.64 -44.91
CA MET A 463 9.82 -1.89 -44.37
C MET A 463 10.68 -3.08 -44.79
N THR A 464 10.80 -4.07 -43.92
CA THR A 464 11.48 -5.35 -44.23
C THR A 464 10.49 -6.48 -44.51
N GLU A 465 9.20 -6.26 -44.26
CA GLU A 465 8.14 -7.28 -44.32
C GLU A 465 6.98 -6.91 -45.25
N ASN A 466 6.30 -7.94 -45.78
CA ASN A 466 5.20 -7.78 -46.73
C ASN A 466 4.00 -7.19 -45.99
N LEU A 467 3.51 -6.05 -46.47
CA LEU A 467 2.28 -5.47 -45.96
C LEU A 467 1.14 -6.50 -46.07
N ALA A 468 0.42 -6.69 -44.97
CA ALA A 468 -0.70 -7.62 -44.85
C ALA A 468 -2.06 -6.92 -44.71
N PHE A 469 -2.08 -5.59 -44.63
CA PHE A 469 -3.27 -4.78 -44.39
C PHE A 469 -4.37 -4.96 -45.44
N VAL A 470 -5.58 -5.31 -45.05
CA VAL A 470 -6.72 -5.45 -45.96
C VAL A 470 -7.28 -4.08 -46.30
N TYR A 471 -6.84 -3.50 -47.42
CA TYR A 471 -7.32 -2.18 -47.85
C TYR A 471 -8.77 -2.25 -48.35
N LYS A 472 -9.60 -1.32 -47.88
CA LYS A 472 -11.03 -1.22 -48.22
C LYS A 472 -11.37 0.24 -48.50
N LEU A 473 -12.27 0.48 -49.44
CA LEU A 473 -12.79 1.83 -49.67
C LEU A 473 -13.78 2.21 -48.55
N PRO A 474 -13.88 3.50 -48.22
CA PRO A 474 -14.93 3.96 -47.34
C PRO A 474 -16.29 3.89 -48.01
N VAL A 475 -17.34 3.66 -47.24
CA VAL A 475 -18.72 3.73 -47.75
C VAL A 475 -19.06 5.18 -48.06
N VAL A 476 -19.47 5.42 -49.32
CA VAL A 476 -19.82 6.75 -49.82
C VAL A 476 -21.35 6.87 -49.96
N ASN A 477 -21.91 7.82 -49.21
CA ASN A 477 -23.29 8.26 -49.38
C ASN A 477 -23.39 9.20 -50.57
N THR A 478 -24.32 8.93 -51.49
CA THR A 478 -24.58 9.81 -52.64
C THR A 478 -25.95 10.45 -52.52
N LYS A 479 -26.00 11.78 -52.63
CA LYS A 479 -27.26 12.50 -52.82
C LYS A 479 -27.48 12.69 -54.32
N LYS A 480 -28.69 12.37 -54.77
CA LYS A 480 -29.10 12.54 -56.17
C LYS A 480 -30.18 13.62 -56.28
N ASP A 481 -30.20 14.35 -57.38
CA ASP A 481 -31.31 15.22 -57.74
C ASP A 481 -32.50 14.41 -58.29
N ASP A 482 -33.58 15.11 -58.63
CA ASP A 482 -34.83 14.52 -59.15
C ASP A 482 -34.63 13.78 -60.49
N ASP A 483 -33.56 14.12 -61.23
CA ASP A 483 -33.17 13.45 -62.49
C ASP A 483 -32.23 12.25 -62.26
N GLY A 484 -31.91 11.94 -60.99
CA GLY A 484 -31.05 10.82 -60.60
C GLY A 484 -29.56 11.08 -60.74
N LYS A 485 -29.15 12.32 -61.01
CA LYS A 485 -27.74 12.71 -61.10
C LYS A 485 -27.17 12.96 -59.70
N ILE A 486 -25.96 12.45 -59.45
CA ILE A 486 -25.26 12.66 -58.19
C ILE A 486 -24.88 14.14 -58.07
N ILE A 487 -25.35 14.80 -57.02
CA ILE A 487 -25.08 16.21 -56.71
C ILE A 487 -24.16 16.38 -55.50
N GLU A 488 -24.05 15.35 -54.65
CA GLU A 488 -23.22 15.38 -53.44
C GLU A 488 -22.72 13.97 -53.12
N LYS A 489 -21.46 13.88 -52.67
CA LYS A 489 -20.87 12.66 -52.11
C LYS A 489 -20.40 12.98 -50.70
N SER A 490 -20.67 12.10 -49.75
CA SER A 490 -20.18 12.22 -48.37
C SER A 490 -19.77 10.87 -47.83
N LEU A 491 -18.90 10.88 -46.83
CA LEU A 491 -18.46 9.67 -46.14
C LEU A 491 -19.52 9.21 -45.14
N GLU A 492 -19.74 7.90 -45.04
CA GLU A 492 -20.56 7.33 -43.95
C GLU A 492 -19.74 7.26 -42.66
N ILE A 493 -20.12 8.07 -41.67
CA ILE A 493 -19.40 8.20 -40.41
C ILE A 493 -20.36 7.90 -39.26
N THR A 494 -19.99 6.98 -38.38
CA THR A 494 -20.72 6.66 -37.14
C THR A 494 -19.80 6.82 -35.94
N ASN A 495 -20.17 7.65 -34.97
CA ASN A 495 -19.35 7.91 -33.77
C ASN A 495 -17.89 8.31 -34.10
N SER A 496 -17.70 9.19 -35.08
CA SER A 496 -16.38 9.63 -35.58
C SER A 496 -15.49 8.50 -36.15
N ARG A 497 -16.07 7.34 -36.44
CA ARG A 497 -15.43 6.22 -37.14
C ARG A 497 -15.99 6.10 -38.55
N LEU A 498 -15.10 5.88 -39.51
CA LEU A 498 -15.45 5.69 -40.90
C LEU A 498 -15.99 4.27 -41.14
N ALA A 499 -17.11 4.15 -41.87
CA ALA A 499 -17.58 2.86 -42.36
C ALA A 499 -16.81 2.48 -43.63
N PHE A 500 -16.43 1.20 -43.74
CA PHE A 500 -15.72 0.65 -44.89
C PHE A 500 -16.57 -0.37 -45.62
N GLU A 501 -16.35 -0.50 -46.93
CA GLU A 501 -16.97 -1.54 -47.75
C GLU A 501 -16.65 -2.95 -47.22
N GLU A 502 -17.53 -3.91 -47.50
CA GLU A 502 -17.34 -5.28 -47.04
C GLU A 502 -16.14 -5.94 -47.73
N ASP A 503 -16.01 -5.72 -49.05
CA ASP A 503 -15.00 -6.31 -49.90
C ASP A 503 -13.68 -5.51 -49.91
N ALA A 504 -12.57 -6.24 -50.08
CA ALA A 504 -11.26 -5.62 -50.25
C ALA A 504 -11.19 -4.89 -51.60
N PHE A 505 -10.65 -3.67 -51.59
CA PHE A 505 -10.50 -2.88 -52.81
C PHE A 505 -9.23 -3.28 -53.55
N GLU A 506 -9.40 -4.06 -54.62
CA GLU A 506 -8.34 -4.50 -55.54
C GLU A 506 -7.05 -5.04 -54.88
N ASN A 507 -7.19 -5.69 -53.72
CA ASN A 507 -6.08 -6.37 -53.04
C ASN A 507 -6.45 -7.79 -52.60
N PHE A 508 -5.50 -8.70 -52.72
CA PHE A 508 -5.71 -10.14 -52.72
C PHE A 508 -4.78 -10.81 -51.71
N ASP A 509 -5.27 -11.84 -51.03
CA ASP A 509 -4.47 -12.63 -50.09
C ASP A 509 -3.32 -13.37 -50.81
N ALA A 510 -2.10 -13.28 -50.28
CA ALA A 510 -0.93 -13.98 -50.81
C ALA A 510 -0.69 -15.35 -50.15
N GLY A 511 -1.51 -15.72 -49.16
CA GLY A 511 -1.40 -16.93 -48.36
C GLY A 511 -0.70 -16.69 -47.02
N GLU A 512 -0.78 -17.70 -46.15
CA GLU A 512 -0.31 -17.62 -44.76
C GLU A 512 1.15 -17.16 -44.66
N GLY A 513 1.37 -16.07 -43.91
CA GLY A 513 2.69 -15.47 -43.68
C GLY A 513 3.30 -14.71 -44.86
N LYS A 514 2.56 -14.51 -45.97
CA LYS A 514 3.08 -13.86 -47.20
C LYS A 514 2.54 -12.45 -47.45
N GLY A 515 1.66 -11.93 -46.60
CA GLY A 515 1.04 -10.61 -46.76
C GLY A 515 -0.03 -10.61 -47.86
N ARG A 516 -0.12 -9.50 -48.62
CA ARG A 516 -1.12 -9.34 -49.70
C ARG A 516 -0.51 -8.80 -51.00
N TYR A 517 -1.25 -9.00 -52.08
CA TYR A 517 -1.00 -8.38 -53.38
C TYR A 517 -1.95 -7.20 -53.58
N TYR A 518 -1.43 -6.05 -53.94
CA TYR A 518 -2.18 -4.80 -54.14
C TYR A 518 -2.02 -4.33 -55.58
N THR A 519 -3.11 -4.05 -56.28
CA THR A 519 -3.02 -3.26 -57.52
C THR A 519 -2.43 -1.89 -57.21
N TRP A 520 -1.87 -1.22 -58.22
CA TRP A 520 -1.38 0.15 -58.01
C TRP A 520 -2.48 1.08 -57.51
N ASN A 521 -3.72 0.89 -57.98
CA ASN A 521 -4.88 1.67 -57.53
C ASN A 521 -5.15 1.49 -56.04
N SER A 522 -5.19 0.24 -55.55
CA SER A 522 -5.38 -0.02 -54.12
C SER A 522 -4.20 0.47 -53.28
N ALA A 523 -2.97 0.31 -53.77
CA ALA A 523 -1.76 0.81 -53.13
C ALA A 523 -1.81 2.33 -52.89
N MET A 524 -2.26 3.07 -53.90
CA MET A 524 -2.33 4.53 -53.91
C MET A 524 -3.66 5.10 -53.38
N GLY A 525 -4.64 4.26 -53.08
CA GLY A 525 -5.98 4.71 -52.68
C GLY A 525 -6.76 5.43 -53.79
N VAL A 526 -6.57 5.02 -55.05
CA VAL A 526 -7.31 5.58 -56.19
C VAL A 526 -8.80 5.27 -56.04
N GLY A 527 -9.65 6.30 -56.12
CA GLY A 527 -11.09 6.17 -55.91
C GLY A 527 -11.55 6.30 -54.46
N ASP A 528 -10.61 6.48 -53.53
CA ASP A 528 -10.94 6.81 -52.14
C ASP A 528 -11.34 8.28 -52.00
N LEU A 529 -12.60 8.53 -51.62
CA LEU A 529 -13.13 9.88 -51.46
C LEU A 529 -12.34 10.70 -50.40
N ARG A 530 -11.68 10.05 -49.43
CA ARG A 530 -10.83 10.75 -48.46
C ARG A 530 -9.68 11.49 -49.15
N LYS A 531 -9.14 10.94 -50.24
CA LYS A 531 -8.08 11.60 -51.00
C LYS A 531 -8.59 12.89 -51.64
N ASP A 532 -9.72 12.84 -52.33
CA ASP A 532 -10.35 14.01 -52.95
C ASP A 532 -10.68 15.09 -51.89
N LEU A 533 -11.24 14.67 -50.74
CA LEU A 533 -11.55 15.54 -49.61
C LEU A 533 -10.28 16.09 -48.92
N SER A 534 -9.17 15.36 -48.96
CA SER A 534 -7.90 15.83 -48.41
C SER A 534 -7.31 16.92 -49.31
N GLU A 535 -7.37 16.73 -50.63
CA GLU A 535 -6.83 17.66 -51.63
C GLU A 535 -7.58 19.00 -51.66
N ASN A 536 -8.89 19.00 -51.42
CA ASN A 536 -9.70 20.22 -51.33
C ASN A 536 -9.77 20.82 -49.90
N GLY A 537 -9.18 20.15 -48.90
CA GLY A 537 -9.11 20.60 -47.50
C GLY A 537 -10.34 20.28 -46.64
N GLU A 538 -11.36 19.63 -47.19
CA GLU A 538 -12.63 19.33 -46.52
C GLU A 538 -12.56 18.09 -45.61
N LEU A 539 -11.52 17.25 -45.72
CA LEU A 539 -11.37 16.06 -44.89
C LEU A 539 -11.27 16.40 -43.40
N LYS A 540 -10.65 17.54 -43.07
CA LYS A 540 -10.54 18.03 -41.68
C LYS A 540 -11.91 18.35 -41.08
N ASP A 541 -12.87 18.76 -41.91
CA ASP A 541 -14.22 19.09 -41.46
C ASP A 541 -15.04 17.84 -41.11
N GLN A 542 -14.60 16.65 -41.54
CA GLN A 542 -15.25 15.37 -41.24
C GLN A 542 -15.00 14.90 -39.80
N LYS A 543 -14.06 15.51 -39.05
CA LYS A 543 -13.74 15.18 -37.64
C LYS A 543 -13.49 13.69 -37.39
N LEU A 544 -12.74 13.06 -38.30
CA LEU A 544 -12.32 11.67 -38.22
C LEU A 544 -11.16 11.51 -37.20
N VAL A 545 -11.05 10.32 -36.63
CA VAL A 545 -9.85 9.93 -35.88
C VAL A 545 -8.65 9.78 -36.83
N SER A 546 -7.41 9.99 -36.33
CA SER A 546 -6.18 10.05 -37.15
C SER A 546 -6.07 8.89 -38.13
N ILE A 547 -6.27 7.68 -37.63
CA ILE A 547 -6.19 6.44 -38.39
C ILE A 547 -7.17 6.34 -39.56
N ASP A 548 -8.35 6.96 -39.45
CA ASP A 548 -9.37 6.94 -40.49
C ASP A 548 -9.08 7.96 -41.59
N THR A 549 -8.11 8.86 -41.39
CA THR A 549 -7.65 9.84 -42.41
C THR A 549 -6.65 9.25 -43.40
N VAL A 550 -6.10 8.07 -43.12
CA VAL A 550 -5.11 7.39 -43.97
C VAL A 550 -5.80 6.74 -45.17
N PHE A 551 -5.38 7.11 -46.39
CA PHE A 551 -5.80 6.50 -47.64
C PHE A 551 -4.64 5.77 -48.33
N GLY A 552 -4.98 4.78 -49.15
CA GLY A 552 -4.00 3.86 -49.73
C GLY A 552 -3.53 2.77 -48.75
N ALA A 553 -2.71 1.87 -49.27
CA ALA A 553 -2.32 0.67 -48.54
C ALA A 553 -1.33 0.96 -47.40
N CYS A 554 -0.41 1.91 -47.58
CA CYS A 554 0.60 2.21 -46.55
C CYS A 554 0.01 2.90 -45.31
N PRO A 555 0.55 2.65 -44.09
CA PRO A 555 0.05 3.23 -42.85
C PRO A 555 0.38 4.72 -42.70
N GLU A 556 -0.18 5.36 -41.66
CA GLU A 556 0.08 6.77 -41.36
C GLU A 556 1.59 7.04 -41.24
N GLY A 557 2.07 8.09 -41.90
CA GLY A 557 3.49 8.42 -41.92
C GLY A 557 4.35 7.49 -42.79
N TRP A 558 3.73 6.61 -43.59
CA TRP A 558 4.38 5.75 -44.56
C TRP A 558 3.74 5.88 -45.94
N ARG A 559 4.52 5.60 -46.98
CA ARG A 559 4.08 5.68 -48.38
C ARG A 559 4.73 4.61 -49.24
N LEU A 560 4.24 4.43 -50.47
CA LEU A 560 5.00 3.71 -51.48
C LEU A 560 6.35 4.42 -51.74
N PRO A 561 7.42 3.68 -52.08
CA PRO A 561 8.67 4.28 -52.52
C PRO A 561 8.48 5.01 -53.85
N SER A 562 9.35 5.98 -54.14
CA SER A 562 9.50 6.58 -55.46
C SER A 562 10.32 5.67 -56.38
N GLN A 563 10.28 5.95 -57.67
CA GLN A 563 11.14 5.35 -58.67
C GLN A 563 12.62 5.53 -58.30
N LEU A 564 13.02 6.72 -57.82
CA LEU A 564 14.39 7.02 -57.43
C LEU A 564 14.83 6.18 -56.21
N GLU A 565 13.98 6.08 -55.19
CA GLU A 565 14.26 5.25 -54.01
C GLU A 565 14.38 3.76 -54.36
N LEU A 566 13.63 3.28 -55.36
CA LEU A 566 13.79 1.92 -55.89
C LEU A 566 15.09 1.74 -56.68
N GLU A 567 15.54 2.75 -57.42
CA GLU A 567 16.83 2.71 -58.12
C GLU A 567 18.01 2.73 -57.14
N ASP A 568 17.90 3.49 -56.05
CA ASP A 568 18.87 3.48 -54.95
C ASP A 568 18.95 2.10 -54.29
N LEU A 569 17.81 1.47 -54.00
CA LEU A 569 17.76 0.12 -53.44
C LEU A 569 18.40 -0.92 -54.38
N LYS A 570 18.12 -0.81 -55.69
CA LYS A 570 18.76 -1.65 -56.71
C LYS A 570 20.28 -1.46 -56.73
N THR A 571 20.75 -0.23 -56.62
CA THR A 571 22.19 0.08 -56.60
C THR A 571 22.85 -0.51 -55.35
N MET A 572 22.24 -0.34 -54.18
CA MET A 572 22.70 -0.94 -52.92
C MET A 572 22.81 -2.46 -53.03
N ALA A 573 21.80 -3.12 -53.60
CA ALA A 573 21.84 -4.56 -53.80
C ALA A 573 22.97 -4.98 -54.76
N ALA A 574 23.21 -4.25 -55.84
CA ALA A 574 24.31 -4.56 -56.76
C ALA A 574 25.71 -4.48 -56.12
N GLU A 575 25.87 -3.70 -55.05
CA GLU A 575 27.11 -3.56 -54.29
C GLU A 575 27.25 -4.60 -53.14
N ALA A 576 26.14 -5.22 -52.73
CA ALA A 576 26.12 -6.20 -51.65
C ALA A 576 26.73 -7.55 -52.08
N GLN A 577 27.36 -8.25 -51.13
CA GLN A 577 28.05 -9.53 -51.39
C GLN A 577 27.12 -10.62 -51.96
N GLU A 578 25.85 -10.62 -51.54
CA GLU A 578 24.85 -11.62 -51.95
C GLU A 578 23.65 -10.99 -52.68
N GLY A 579 23.78 -9.74 -53.14
CA GLY A 579 22.71 -9.05 -53.84
C GLY A 579 21.39 -9.02 -53.07
N PHE A 580 20.28 -9.17 -53.78
CA PHE A 580 18.95 -9.35 -53.22
C PHE A 580 18.70 -10.73 -52.59
N ALA A 581 19.63 -11.69 -52.68
CA ALA A 581 19.44 -13.00 -52.05
C ALA A 581 19.55 -12.91 -50.53
N ASN A 582 20.51 -12.13 -50.03
CA ASN A 582 20.71 -11.83 -48.61
C ASN A 582 21.24 -10.39 -48.47
N LEU A 583 20.39 -9.41 -48.79
CA LEU A 583 20.72 -8.02 -48.56
C LEU A 583 20.73 -7.78 -47.05
N ASN A 584 21.85 -7.35 -46.47
CA ASN A 584 21.94 -7.13 -45.01
C ASN A 584 21.69 -5.67 -44.64
N ASP A 585 21.21 -5.45 -43.42
CA ASP A 585 21.08 -4.13 -42.82
C ASP A 585 22.46 -3.50 -42.64
N GLU A 586 22.62 -2.25 -43.09
CA GLU A 586 23.89 -1.51 -43.02
C GLU A 586 24.32 -1.28 -41.57
N GLN A 587 23.36 -1.17 -40.64
CA GLN A 587 23.59 -0.93 -39.22
C GLN A 587 23.61 -2.22 -38.40
N ASP A 588 23.10 -3.33 -38.94
CA ASP A 588 23.04 -4.64 -38.29
C ASP A 588 23.36 -5.77 -39.30
N PRO A 589 24.64 -6.07 -39.57
CA PRO A 589 25.05 -7.01 -40.61
C PRO A 589 24.55 -8.46 -40.42
N GLU A 590 24.03 -8.79 -39.23
CA GLU A 590 23.40 -10.09 -38.94
C GLU A 590 21.91 -10.11 -39.30
N LYS A 591 21.30 -8.95 -39.57
CA LYS A 591 19.90 -8.81 -39.95
C LYS A 591 19.75 -8.79 -41.48
N VAL A 592 19.14 -9.83 -42.02
CA VAL A 592 18.81 -9.94 -43.45
C VAL A 592 17.56 -9.11 -43.78
N ILE A 593 17.72 -8.10 -44.63
CA ILE A 593 16.65 -7.34 -45.27
C ILE A 593 16.04 -8.23 -46.37
N ASN A 594 14.94 -8.90 -46.02
CA ASN A 594 14.34 -9.95 -46.84
C ASN A 594 13.54 -9.41 -48.05
N PHE A 595 14.26 -8.89 -49.07
CA PHE A 595 13.75 -8.66 -50.43
C PHE A 595 13.85 -9.92 -51.31
N ASN A 596 14.07 -11.09 -50.70
CA ASN A 596 14.43 -12.29 -51.45
C ASN A 596 13.26 -12.81 -52.30
N VAL A 597 13.61 -13.47 -53.40
CA VAL A 597 12.69 -14.01 -54.40
C VAL A 597 11.95 -15.29 -53.95
N GLN A 598 12.23 -15.83 -52.76
CA GLN A 598 11.75 -17.15 -52.33
C GLN A 598 10.26 -17.16 -51.93
N PHE A 599 9.59 -16.01 -51.82
CA PHE A 599 8.23 -15.93 -51.29
C PHE A 599 7.23 -15.12 -52.10
N LEU A 600 7.59 -14.67 -53.31
CA LEU A 600 6.82 -13.65 -54.03
C LEU A 600 6.40 -14.10 -55.43
N GLY A 601 5.09 -13.98 -55.67
CA GLY A 601 4.42 -14.05 -56.97
C GLY A 601 3.75 -12.71 -57.25
N TYR A 602 2.79 -12.72 -58.16
CA TYR A 602 1.89 -11.58 -58.36
C TYR A 602 0.48 -12.07 -58.63
N HIS A 603 -0.52 -11.22 -58.44
CA HIS A 603 -1.88 -11.51 -58.86
C HIS A 603 -2.16 -10.75 -60.16
N ASP A 604 -2.58 -11.46 -61.22
CA ASP A 604 -2.78 -10.85 -62.55
C ASP A 604 -4.16 -10.19 -62.74
N GLY A 605 -4.93 -10.08 -61.65
CA GLY A 605 -6.32 -9.64 -61.63
C GLY A 605 -7.33 -10.80 -61.71
N THR A 606 -6.88 -12.02 -62.01
CA THR A 606 -7.74 -13.21 -62.01
C THR A 606 -7.25 -14.31 -61.08
N LYS A 607 -5.93 -14.52 -61.00
CA LYS A 607 -5.33 -15.53 -60.14
C LYS A 607 -3.92 -15.15 -59.72
N VAL A 608 -3.48 -15.80 -58.66
CA VAL A 608 -2.08 -15.79 -58.24
C VAL A 608 -1.21 -16.49 -59.28
N LYS A 609 -0.08 -15.87 -59.60
CA LYS A 609 0.98 -16.36 -60.47
C LYS A 609 2.25 -16.47 -59.65
N GLU A 610 2.61 -17.70 -59.34
CA GLU A 610 3.90 -17.98 -58.72
C GLU A 610 5.01 -17.73 -59.74
N LEU A 611 5.98 -16.90 -59.36
CA LEU A 611 7.12 -16.64 -60.21
C LEU A 611 8.41 -17.27 -59.68
N ASN A 612 8.46 -17.74 -58.43
CA ASN A 612 9.50 -18.54 -57.74
C ASN A 612 10.97 -18.10 -57.93
N LYS A 613 11.18 -17.02 -58.68
CA LYS A 613 12.42 -16.47 -59.21
C LYS A 613 12.28 -14.97 -59.46
N LYS A 614 11.10 -14.39 -59.30
CA LYS A 614 10.89 -12.95 -59.48
C LYS A 614 10.06 -12.34 -58.36
N ALA A 615 10.42 -11.14 -57.94
CA ALA A 615 9.64 -10.32 -57.03
C ALA A 615 9.33 -8.95 -57.67
N PHE A 616 8.19 -8.38 -57.31
CA PHE A 616 7.69 -7.11 -57.84
C PHE A 616 7.30 -6.20 -56.68
N PHE A 617 7.69 -4.93 -56.76
CA PHE A 617 7.33 -3.90 -55.79
C PHE A 617 6.91 -2.62 -56.50
N TRP A 618 5.81 -2.02 -56.09
CA TRP A 618 5.32 -0.78 -56.68
C TRP A 618 6.10 0.45 -56.22
N SER A 619 6.23 1.44 -57.11
CA SER A 619 6.45 2.84 -56.71
C SER A 619 5.17 3.66 -56.76
N TYR A 620 5.14 4.81 -56.10
CA TYR A 620 4.06 5.78 -56.28
C TYR A 620 4.10 6.51 -57.63
N ASP A 621 5.22 6.48 -58.36
CA ASP A 621 5.37 7.17 -59.64
C ASP A 621 4.57 6.50 -60.76
N GLU A 622 3.67 7.28 -61.35
CA GLU A 622 2.85 6.91 -62.50
C GLU A 622 3.53 7.30 -63.82
N ILE A 623 3.28 6.55 -64.89
CA ILE A 623 3.63 7.00 -66.24
C ILE A 623 2.53 7.93 -66.77
N ILE A 624 2.89 9.20 -66.93
CA ILE A 624 1.95 10.26 -67.40
C ILE A 624 2.08 10.50 -68.92
N THR A 625 2.95 9.77 -69.63
CA THR A 625 3.20 10.00 -71.07
C THR A 625 2.52 8.95 -71.96
N GLY A 626 1.63 9.39 -72.86
CA GLY A 626 1.01 8.56 -73.91
C GLY A 626 -0.25 7.80 -73.48
N ASN A 627 -0.62 6.74 -74.20
CA ASN A 627 -1.73 5.81 -73.86
C ASN A 627 -1.37 4.85 -72.68
N ASP A 628 -0.33 5.18 -71.91
CA ASP A 628 0.27 4.35 -70.85
C ASP A 628 -0.14 4.80 -69.43
N ASP A 629 -1.22 5.58 -69.28
CA ASP A 629 -1.89 5.93 -68.01
C ASP A 629 -2.33 4.69 -67.17
N LYS A 630 -2.26 3.51 -67.79
CA LYS A 630 -2.51 2.19 -67.19
C LYS A 630 -1.25 1.54 -66.63
N GLN A 631 -0.12 2.24 -66.61
CA GLN A 631 1.16 1.74 -66.11
C GLN A 631 1.70 2.59 -64.96
N ALA A 632 2.46 1.94 -64.09
CA ALA A 632 3.21 2.60 -63.03
C ALA A 632 4.59 1.95 -62.92
N TYR A 633 5.56 2.69 -62.39
CA TYR A 633 6.89 2.16 -62.15
C TYR A 633 6.91 1.17 -60.98
N GLY A 634 7.88 0.26 -61.01
CA GLY A 634 8.12 -0.69 -59.95
C GLY A 634 9.44 -1.41 -60.12
N LEU A 635 9.95 -1.98 -59.02
CA LEU A 635 11.16 -2.79 -59.00
C LEU A 635 10.81 -4.24 -59.32
N VAL A 636 11.54 -4.82 -60.27
CA VAL A 636 11.47 -6.22 -60.63
C VAL A 636 12.81 -6.88 -60.29
N ILE A 637 12.80 -7.78 -59.33
CA ILE A 637 13.96 -8.60 -58.96
C ILE A 637 13.82 -9.93 -59.69
N LYS A 638 14.87 -10.42 -60.36
CA LYS A 638 14.90 -11.67 -61.15
C LYS A 638 15.94 -12.68 -60.64
N GLY A 639 16.82 -12.25 -59.74
CA GLY A 639 17.87 -13.02 -59.11
C GLY A 639 18.63 -12.17 -58.09
N ALA A 640 19.67 -12.72 -57.47
CA ALA A 640 20.50 -11.99 -56.50
C ALA A 640 21.04 -10.67 -57.09
N ASP A 641 21.62 -10.74 -58.29
CA ASP A 641 22.29 -9.60 -58.93
C ASP A 641 21.54 -9.07 -60.16
N GLU A 642 20.33 -9.56 -60.41
CA GLU A 642 19.53 -9.17 -61.58
C GLU A 642 18.24 -8.49 -61.11
N SER A 643 18.16 -7.17 -61.26
CA SER A 643 16.97 -6.38 -60.98
C SER A 643 16.83 -5.19 -61.94
N ASP A 644 15.61 -4.68 -62.09
CA ASP A 644 15.32 -3.54 -62.95
C ASP A 644 14.15 -2.71 -62.41
N VAL A 645 14.21 -1.39 -62.55
CA VAL A 645 13.08 -0.50 -62.24
C VAL A 645 12.40 -0.16 -63.55
N THR A 646 11.19 -0.70 -63.73
CA THR A 646 10.49 -0.66 -65.02
C THR A 646 9.00 -0.49 -64.81
N SER A 647 8.29 -0.21 -65.89
CA SER A 647 6.85 0.00 -65.85
C SER A 647 6.08 -1.31 -65.92
N ASN A 648 4.99 -1.37 -65.16
CA ASN A 648 4.11 -2.53 -65.10
C ASN A 648 2.65 -2.10 -65.17
N SER A 649 1.79 -2.98 -65.67
CA SER A 649 0.36 -2.69 -65.75
C SER A 649 -0.25 -2.58 -64.34
N LYS A 650 -0.98 -1.49 -64.09
CA LYS A 650 -1.72 -1.25 -62.84
C LYS A 650 -2.78 -2.30 -62.53
N LYS A 651 -3.16 -3.14 -63.50
CA LYS A 651 -4.07 -4.28 -63.31
C LYS A 651 -3.44 -5.42 -62.52
N PHE A 652 -2.12 -5.52 -62.55
CA PHE A 652 -1.42 -6.50 -61.74
C PHE A 652 -1.37 -6.02 -60.30
N ALA A 653 -1.36 -6.97 -59.38
CA ALA A 653 -1.27 -6.72 -57.97
C ALA A 653 0.03 -7.33 -57.44
N PHE A 654 0.83 -6.49 -56.78
CA PHE A 654 2.16 -6.80 -56.27
C PHE A 654 2.21 -6.61 -54.76
N THR A 655 3.23 -7.19 -54.15
CA THR A 655 3.48 -6.96 -52.73
C THR A 655 4.02 -5.54 -52.51
N ILE A 656 3.72 -4.98 -51.34
CA ILE A 656 4.14 -3.63 -50.98
C ILE A 656 5.18 -3.68 -49.85
N ARG A 657 6.19 -2.82 -49.99
CA ARG A 657 7.10 -2.36 -48.95
C ARG A 657 6.96 -0.86 -48.87
N CYS A 658 6.46 -0.34 -47.76
CA CYS A 658 6.36 1.09 -47.58
C CYS A 658 7.70 1.68 -47.11
N VAL A 659 7.87 2.95 -47.37
CA VAL A 659 8.96 3.77 -46.84
C VAL A 659 8.38 4.89 -45.99
N GLN A 660 9.10 5.31 -44.95
CA GLN A 660 8.63 6.39 -44.09
C GLN A 660 8.48 7.68 -44.90
N ASP A 661 7.34 8.34 -44.79
CA ASP A 661 7.12 9.60 -45.48
C ASP A 661 7.86 10.73 -44.73
N THR A 662 8.96 11.17 -45.32
CA THR A 662 9.77 12.29 -44.82
C THR A 662 9.39 13.63 -45.46
N ARG A 663 8.38 13.63 -46.34
CA ARG A 663 7.87 14.82 -47.03
C ARG A 663 6.87 15.52 -46.10
N ASN A 664 7.39 16.32 -45.15
CA ASN A 664 6.60 17.31 -44.43
C ASN A 664 6.51 18.62 -45.20
#